data_AF-A0AAN0NIR5-F1
#
_entry.id   AF-A0AAN0NIR5-F1
#
_cell.length_a   1.000
_cell.length_b   1.000
_cell.length_c   1.000
_cell.angle_alpha   90.00
_cell.angle_beta   90.00
_cell.angle_gamma   90.00
#
_symmetry.space_group_name_H-M   'P 1'
#
loop_
_entity.id
_entity.type
_entity.pdbx_description
1 polymer ?
#
loop_
_entity_poly.entity_id
_entity_poly.type
_entity_poly.pdbx_seq_one_letter_code
_entity_poly.pdbx_strand_id
1 'polypeptide(L)'
;MTLPHTMTALVQTADGYVDTATGPHVTDLAPYLEHRDLPVPQPGPGQALIKVHLAAINPSDIHFIKGEYGQPRIKGAPAGFEAVGEVVAGDTPLLGQRVSFYATGSGTWSEYALTDAATLVPCRPDLAEIDAAGLIVNPLTAMAMFGIVTKSETKSMVLTAAGSQLCKLLIALGRDNGVQPIGVIRRAAQAAELRALGAADVIVAADALPLDQVQAVMRDLKPTILLDAVGDQITADLFFAMPKNARWISYGKLSAQSPKLDKMGQLIFQNKSIEGFWLTQWMRQVGKGEIAKAFAEIQARYVDGRWTTDVAGIVPLSAAMTDLPLCWRSQMARRLSTLASRQIALFGADWPKSVFPYLRQSSEPKMLVPSQLFRDDVYFEKTIGNQMTEERTIRARQVRRDAAHLAHHRTHPDHQANGDEQRFALAHYPMSFTKGLDHSTETGLVDDKADFEAFRQAIDAGEMHAFTTGVPVPKDQPRRLWEAPTAGLAYDLQGPDCQAVTMPPAPALCSDELAFEMAEVYELALVRDVPLSDFNETGTAALNASVARLNGLDYATGKFQGRPRKTDAAGQLTGQTIFRGSAPGVENGPYLSQFMVMGSRDQAGNHAEIDGYINYGALAIDQRVLTATPGKDYMQDWASWHSVQQGHDVNNGGPGQELGARRFICTPRDLATYVHYDALYQAYLNACLLLLGMGAPFDPAFANLSGMRGYYDAATDTKLAPNAGGFALYGGPHILTLVTEVATRALKAVRYQKFNNHLRLRPEALAARVEKAAIIDEKHPSTCGAFGKLRHQICGTVEAIKAFNGDTALLPMAFAEGSPMHPTYGAGHATVAGACVTMLKAFFDTSAVLAHDMTGKVAFRTALTGTTPAHFEVIEKGENLKCIATENGCPLTLEGELNKLAANISIGRNMAGVHYFSDYYDSLRMGEQIALGILEEQALCYPTDEFVMSVPTFDGAVVRIGQR
;
A
#
# COMPACT_ATOMS: atom_id res chain seq x y z
N MET A 1 35.39 44.06 -23.94
CA MET A 1 35.68 43.61 -22.56
C MET A 1 36.36 42.25 -22.66
N THR A 2 37.38 41.97 -21.84
CA THR A 2 37.92 40.62 -21.70
C THR A 2 36.91 39.78 -20.91
N LEU A 3 36.44 38.67 -21.49
CA LEU A 3 35.53 37.74 -20.81
C LEU A 3 36.27 37.02 -19.66
N PRO A 4 35.62 36.74 -18.53
CA PRO A 4 36.22 35.96 -17.46
C PRO A 4 36.45 34.51 -17.90
N HIS A 5 37.39 33.81 -17.27
CA HIS A 5 37.64 32.40 -17.58
C HIS A 5 36.54 31.47 -17.04
N THR A 6 35.92 31.83 -15.91
CA THR A 6 34.86 31.07 -15.24
C THR A 6 33.64 31.94 -14.96
N MET A 7 32.50 31.29 -14.75
CA MET A 7 31.23 31.87 -14.34
C MET A 7 30.55 30.99 -13.30
N THR A 8 29.78 31.60 -12.41
CA THR A 8 28.92 30.87 -11.48
C THR A 8 27.59 30.49 -12.15
N ALA A 9 27.11 29.28 -11.85
CA ALA A 9 25.83 28.78 -12.33
C ALA A 9 25.12 27.91 -11.28
N LEU A 10 23.80 27.75 -11.43
CA LEU A 10 23.02 26.69 -10.80
C LEU A 10 22.93 25.49 -11.75
N VAL A 11 23.66 24.42 -11.44
CA VAL A 11 23.76 23.25 -12.30
C VAL A 11 22.89 22.11 -11.79
N GLN A 12 22.39 21.30 -12.70
CA GLN A 12 21.57 20.14 -12.37
C GLN A 12 22.41 19.03 -11.72
N THR A 13 21.90 18.42 -10.65
CA THR A 13 22.59 17.35 -9.92
C THR A 13 22.32 15.95 -10.48
N ALA A 14 21.30 15.82 -11.33
CA ALA A 14 20.83 14.57 -11.91
C ALA A 14 20.62 14.65 -13.43
N ASP A 15 20.64 13.48 -14.09
CA ASP A 15 20.38 13.30 -15.52
C ASP A 15 18.94 12.80 -15.77
N GLY A 16 18.49 12.90 -17.02
CA GLY A 16 17.29 12.22 -17.51
C GLY A 16 15.97 12.76 -16.98
N TYR A 17 14.95 11.90 -17.00
CA TYR A 17 13.59 12.17 -16.52
C TYR A 17 13.36 11.50 -15.15
N VAL A 18 12.24 11.81 -14.50
CA VAL A 18 11.71 11.04 -13.36
C VAL A 18 10.35 10.46 -13.70
N ASP A 19 10.06 9.27 -13.18
CA ASP A 19 8.82 8.55 -13.48
C ASP A 19 7.62 9.06 -12.64
N THR A 20 7.90 9.78 -11.55
CA THR A 20 6.88 10.27 -10.62
C THR A 20 6.87 11.80 -10.57
N ALA A 21 5.74 12.40 -10.95
CA ALA A 21 5.53 13.84 -10.83
C ALA A 21 5.10 14.21 -9.41
N THR A 22 5.83 15.12 -8.78
CA THR A 22 5.57 15.61 -7.42
C THR A 22 5.04 17.06 -7.40
N GLY A 23 4.74 17.61 -8.58
CA GLY A 23 4.14 18.93 -8.75
C GLY A 23 5.14 20.10 -8.63
N PRO A 24 4.68 21.36 -8.74
CA PRO A 24 5.56 22.53 -8.79
C PRO A 24 6.09 22.97 -7.41
N HIS A 25 5.78 22.25 -6.34
CA HIS A 25 6.19 22.63 -4.99
C HIS A 25 7.62 22.15 -4.71
N VAL A 26 8.49 23.09 -4.32
CA VAL A 26 9.86 22.84 -3.91
C VAL A 26 10.10 23.53 -2.57
N THR A 27 10.56 22.77 -1.59
CA THR A 27 10.86 23.27 -0.24
C THR A 27 12.36 23.37 0.03
N ASP A 28 13.17 22.68 -0.77
CA ASP A 28 14.63 22.67 -0.79
C ASP A 28 15.12 22.44 -2.23
N LEU A 29 16.13 23.18 -2.66
CA LEU A 29 16.74 23.08 -3.99
C LEU A 29 17.90 22.08 -4.05
N ALA A 30 18.51 21.71 -2.92
CA ALA A 30 19.67 20.84 -2.87
C ALA A 30 19.50 19.48 -3.59
N PRO A 31 18.31 18.85 -3.61
CA PRO A 31 18.11 17.61 -4.36
C PRO A 31 18.22 17.78 -5.88
N TYR A 32 18.06 18.99 -6.41
CA TYR A 32 17.89 19.25 -7.85
C TYR A 32 19.04 20.06 -8.46
N LEU A 33 19.62 20.96 -7.67
CA LEU A 33 20.59 21.94 -8.11
C LEU A 33 21.75 22.06 -7.12
N GLU A 34 22.87 22.54 -7.63
CA GLU A 34 23.98 23.02 -6.81
C GLU A 34 24.65 24.23 -7.47
N HIS A 35 25.34 25.03 -6.65
CA HIS A 35 26.23 26.06 -7.16
C HIS A 35 27.51 25.45 -7.72
N ARG A 36 27.91 25.89 -8.91
CA ARG A 36 29.17 25.48 -9.51
C ARG A 36 29.79 26.61 -10.34
N ASP A 37 31.11 26.71 -10.28
CA ASP A 37 31.89 27.53 -11.21
C ASP A 37 32.20 26.70 -12.47
N LEU A 38 31.82 27.23 -13.63
CA LEU A 38 31.99 26.61 -14.93
C LEU A 38 32.86 27.50 -15.84
N PRO A 39 33.59 26.96 -16.82
CA PRO A 39 34.21 27.78 -17.84
C PRO A 39 33.16 28.63 -18.60
N VAL A 40 33.47 29.89 -18.90
CA VAL A 40 32.61 30.70 -19.76
C VAL A 40 32.60 30.09 -21.18
N PRO A 41 31.43 29.70 -21.73
CA PRO A 41 31.37 29.05 -23.03
C PRO A 41 31.79 30.01 -24.14
N GLN A 42 32.51 29.47 -25.13
CA GLN A 42 32.91 30.24 -26.32
C GLN A 42 31.89 30.02 -27.44
N PRO A 43 31.39 31.09 -28.09
CA PRO A 43 30.41 30.94 -29.16
C PRO A 43 31.04 30.32 -30.42
N GLY A 44 30.40 29.26 -30.94
CA GLY A 44 30.69 28.73 -32.27
C GLY A 44 29.98 29.51 -33.39
N PRO A 45 30.16 29.11 -34.66
CA PRO A 45 29.46 29.73 -35.79
C PRO A 45 27.94 29.74 -35.59
N GLY A 46 27.31 30.91 -35.77
CA GLY A 46 25.86 31.09 -35.58
C GLY A 46 25.39 31.17 -34.12
N GLN A 47 26.29 31.11 -33.14
CA GLN A 47 25.95 31.23 -31.72
C GLN A 47 26.30 32.61 -31.17
N ALA A 48 25.59 33.01 -30.12
CA ALA A 48 25.84 34.22 -29.36
C ALA A 48 26.00 33.89 -27.88
N LEU A 49 26.95 34.56 -27.23
CA LEU A 49 27.17 34.54 -25.79
C LEU A 49 26.52 35.78 -25.18
N ILE A 50 25.69 35.56 -24.17
CA ILE A 50 24.91 36.61 -23.51
C ILE A 50 25.35 36.68 -22.05
N LYS A 51 25.65 37.91 -21.58
CA LYS A 51 25.79 38.19 -20.15
C LYS A 51 24.40 38.35 -19.57
N VAL A 52 23.99 37.43 -18.70
CA VAL A 52 22.65 37.38 -18.14
C VAL A 52 22.46 38.52 -17.14
N HIS A 53 21.38 39.28 -17.29
CA HIS A 53 21.00 40.30 -16.31
C HIS A 53 19.98 39.76 -15.33
N LEU A 54 18.90 39.17 -15.85
CA LEU A 54 17.81 38.62 -15.06
C LEU A 54 17.20 37.41 -15.79
N ALA A 55 17.03 36.31 -15.07
CA ALA A 55 16.38 35.10 -15.55
C ALA A 55 15.03 34.91 -14.86
N ALA A 56 14.01 34.52 -15.63
CA ALA A 56 12.71 34.21 -15.05
C ALA A 56 12.70 32.80 -14.45
N ILE A 57 11.80 32.59 -13.49
CA ILE A 57 11.53 31.27 -12.92
C ILE A 57 10.04 30.98 -13.09
N ASN A 58 9.73 30.07 -14.01
CA ASN A 58 8.40 29.62 -14.31
C ASN A 58 8.15 28.23 -13.70
N PRO A 59 6.88 27.80 -13.54
CA PRO A 59 6.58 26.41 -13.16
C PRO A 59 7.24 25.37 -14.06
N SER A 60 7.44 25.67 -15.36
CA SER A 60 8.19 24.81 -16.28
C SER A 60 9.63 24.60 -15.85
N ASP A 61 10.33 25.63 -15.36
CA ASP A 61 11.69 25.50 -14.85
C ASP A 61 11.74 24.58 -13.63
N ILE A 62 10.71 24.66 -12.77
CA ILE A 62 10.60 23.77 -11.60
C ILE A 62 10.38 22.32 -12.01
N HIS A 63 9.48 22.06 -12.96
CA HIS A 63 9.32 20.70 -13.50
C HIS A 63 10.61 20.23 -14.21
N PHE A 64 11.34 21.13 -14.87
CA PHE A 64 12.59 20.80 -15.54
C PHE A 64 13.68 20.33 -14.56
N ILE A 65 13.97 21.10 -13.50
CA ILE A 65 14.99 20.69 -12.50
C ILE A 65 14.58 19.43 -11.75
N LYS A 66 13.28 19.15 -11.65
CA LYS A 66 12.73 17.91 -11.04
C LYS A 66 12.73 16.71 -11.99
N GLY A 67 13.02 16.91 -13.28
CA GLY A 67 13.02 15.84 -14.29
C GLY A 67 11.62 15.47 -14.80
N GLU A 68 10.63 16.31 -14.51
CA GLU A 68 9.21 16.11 -14.80
C GLU A 68 8.76 16.83 -16.10
N TYR A 69 9.69 17.46 -16.82
CA TYR A 69 9.41 18.24 -18.03
C TYR A 69 9.70 17.45 -19.31
N GLY A 70 9.16 17.87 -20.45
CA GLY A 70 9.34 17.21 -21.76
C GLY A 70 10.76 17.30 -22.36
N GLN A 71 11.73 17.79 -21.59
CA GLN A 71 13.15 17.85 -21.95
C GLN A 71 13.97 17.21 -20.83
N PRO A 72 14.94 16.33 -21.13
CA PRO A 72 15.69 15.63 -20.10
C PRO A 72 16.69 16.57 -19.42
N ARG A 73 16.98 16.27 -18.16
CA ARG A 73 18.05 16.93 -17.42
C ARG A 73 19.41 16.44 -17.91
N ILE A 74 20.41 17.32 -17.82
CA ILE A 74 21.81 16.98 -18.07
C ILE A 74 22.59 17.40 -16.83
N LYS A 75 23.18 16.43 -16.13
CA LYS A 75 23.95 16.64 -14.91
C LYS A 75 25.14 17.54 -15.18
N GLY A 76 25.32 18.54 -14.33
CA GLY A 76 26.37 19.54 -14.46
C GLY A 76 26.09 20.65 -15.47
N ALA A 77 25.00 20.59 -16.24
CA ALA A 77 24.57 21.68 -17.10
C ALA A 77 23.74 22.70 -16.29
N PRO A 78 23.85 24.02 -16.56
CA PRO A 78 23.01 25.00 -15.90
C PRO A 78 21.51 24.83 -16.21
N ALA A 79 20.66 25.21 -15.26
CA ALA A 79 19.20 25.18 -15.40
C ALA A 79 18.63 26.51 -15.93
N GLY A 80 17.31 26.58 -16.06
CA GLY A 80 16.57 27.79 -16.43
C GLY A 80 16.37 27.98 -17.94
N PHE A 81 15.17 28.39 -18.35
CA PHE A 81 14.80 28.51 -19.75
C PHE A 81 15.00 29.90 -20.36
N GLU A 82 14.48 30.97 -19.74
CA GLU A 82 14.43 32.31 -20.35
C GLU A 82 15.09 33.39 -19.49
N ALA A 83 15.67 34.38 -20.16
CA ALA A 83 16.29 35.52 -19.52
C ALA A 83 16.38 36.73 -20.45
N VAL A 84 16.77 37.86 -19.86
CA VAL A 84 17.26 39.05 -20.56
C VAL A 84 18.73 39.26 -20.26
N GLY A 85 19.48 39.74 -21.24
CA GLY A 85 20.89 40.08 -21.06
C GLY A 85 21.47 40.86 -22.24
N GLU A 86 22.77 41.09 -22.21
CA GLU A 86 23.53 41.77 -23.26
C GLU A 86 24.37 40.77 -24.07
N VAL A 87 24.34 40.87 -25.40
CA VAL A 87 25.20 40.05 -26.27
C VAL A 87 26.64 40.53 -26.16
N VAL A 88 27.53 39.69 -25.64
CA VAL A 88 28.94 40.05 -25.35
C VAL A 88 29.96 39.40 -26.29
N ALA A 89 29.58 38.33 -27.01
CA ALA A 89 30.40 37.70 -28.04
C ALA A 89 29.54 36.87 -29.01
N GLY A 90 30.07 36.59 -30.20
CA GLY A 90 29.42 35.78 -31.25
C GLY A 90 29.38 36.48 -32.60
N ASP A 91 29.09 35.73 -33.66
CA ASP A 91 28.96 36.26 -35.03
C ASP A 91 27.52 36.70 -35.29
N THR A 92 27.17 37.90 -34.80
CA THR A 92 25.81 38.44 -34.87
C THR A 92 25.79 39.98 -34.92
N PRO A 93 24.85 40.61 -35.67
CA PRO A 93 24.68 42.05 -35.67
C PRO A 93 24.14 42.60 -34.34
N LEU A 94 23.77 41.73 -33.40
CA LEU A 94 23.21 42.10 -32.10
C LEU A 94 24.27 42.31 -31.01
N LEU A 95 25.56 42.29 -31.35
CA LEU A 95 26.64 42.52 -30.39
C LEU A 95 26.46 43.86 -29.65
N GLY A 96 26.51 43.83 -28.31
CA GLY A 96 26.26 44.97 -27.43
C GLY A 96 24.79 45.36 -27.26
N GLN A 97 23.85 44.61 -27.85
CA GLN A 97 22.42 44.87 -27.69
C GLN A 97 21.80 44.07 -26.55
N ARG A 98 20.79 44.65 -25.91
CA ARG A 98 19.94 44.00 -24.92
C ARG A 98 18.92 43.10 -25.62
N VAL A 99 18.90 41.83 -25.26
CA VAL A 99 18.08 40.80 -25.88
C VAL A 99 17.36 39.95 -24.84
N SER A 100 16.12 39.60 -25.12
CA SER A 100 15.43 38.49 -24.47
C SER A 100 15.75 37.22 -25.26
N PHE A 101 16.00 36.13 -24.54
CA PHE A 101 16.41 34.88 -25.15
C PHE A 101 16.01 33.68 -24.30
N TYR A 102 16.01 32.50 -24.94
CA TYR A 102 15.92 31.22 -24.25
C TYR A 102 17.16 30.38 -24.56
N ALA A 103 17.57 29.53 -23.62
CA ALA A 103 18.74 28.68 -23.76
C ALA A 103 18.40 27.21 -23.53
N THR A 104 18.70 26.36 -24.51
CA THR A 104 18.64 24.90 -24.38
C THR A 104 20.07 24.35 -24.24
N GLY A 105 20.39 23.74 -23.10
CA GLY A 105 21.69 23.13 -22.83
C GLY A 105 22.60 23.98 -21.93
N SER A 106 22.87 25.25 -22.28
CA SER A 106 23.71 26.11 -21.42
C SER A 106 22.99 26.64 -20.18
N GLY A 107 21.65 26.61 -20.16
CA GLY A 107 20.79 27.22 -19.14
C GLY A 107 20.88 28.74 -19.07
N THR A 108 19.94 29.37 -18.34
CA THR A 108 19.91 30.81 -18.07
C THR A 108 20.13 31.16 -16.60
N TRP A 109 20.15 30.18 -15.69
CA TRP A 109 20.49 30.37 -14.28
C TRP A 109 22.01 30.33 -14.08
N SER A 110 22.69 31.22 -14.79
CA SER A 110 24.14 31.38 -14.86
C SER A 110 24.49 32.83 -15.19
N GLU A 111 25.72 33.26 -14.93
CA GLU A 111 26.15 34.63 -15.27
C GLU A 111 26.26 34.86 -16.79
N TYR A 112 26.59 33.80 -17.55
CA TYR A 112 26.59 33.81 -19.02
C TYR A 112 25.84 32.61 -19.57
N ALA A 113 25.18 32.81 -20.71
CA ALA A 113 24.43 31.77 -21.41
C ALA A 113 24.74 31.80 -22.91
N LEU A 114 24.72 30.63 -23.55
CA LEU A 114 25.01 30.45 -24.97
C LEU A 114 23.76 29.98 -25.71
N THR A 115 23.38 30.66 -26.78
CA THR A 115 22.22 30.27 -27.61
C THR A 115 22.45 30.58 -29.09
N ASP A 116 21.53 30.13 -29.95
CA ASP A 116 21.53 30.43 -31.38
C ASP A 116 21.21 31.92 -31.59
N ALA A 117 22.10 32.63 -32.27
CA ALA A 117 21.96 34.06 -32.56
C ALA A 117 20.67 34.38 -33.33
N ALA A 118 20.15 33.44 -34.13
CA ALA A 118 18.93 33.60 -34.91
C ALA A 118 17.64 33.58 -34.07
N THR A 119 17.73 33.21 -32.79
CA THR A 119 16.59 33.12 -31.86
C THR A 119 16.48 34.31 -30.92
N LEU A 120 17.48 35.20 -30.92
CA LEU A 120 17.52 36.36 -30.05
C LEU A 120 16.41 37.35 -30.40
N VAL A 121 15.78 37.92 -29.37
CA VAL A 121 14.74 38.93 -29.50
C VAL A 121 15.29 40.26 -29.00
N PRO A 122 15.61 41.22 -29.89
CA PRO A 122 16.01 42.56 -29.48
C PRO A 122 14.92 43.22 -28.63
N CYS A 123 15.31 43.67 -27.44
CA CYS A 123 14.40 44.39 -26.57
C CYS A 123 14.27 45.84 -27.04
N ARG A 124 13.05 46.37 -27.02
CA ARG A 124 12.86 47.80 -27.15
C ARG A 124 13.59 48.55 -26.02
N PRO A 125 14.07 49.78 -26.26
CA PRO A 125 14.74 50.58 -25.23
C PRO A 125 13.85 50.88 -24.01
N ASP A 126 12.54 51.03 -24.23
CA ASP A 126 11.53 51.39 -23.23
C ASP A 126 10.93 50.17 -22.49
N LEU A 127 11.31 48.94 -22.86
CA LEU A 127 10.85 47.73 -22.17
C LEU A 127 11.56 47.57 -20.82
N ALA A 128 10.78 47.42 -19.74
CA ALA A 128 11.32 47.17 -18.41
C ALA A 128 12.07 45.83 -18.35
N GLU A 129 13.13 45.78 -17.56
CA GLU A 129 14.02 44.60 -17.50
C GLU A 129 13.31 43.35 -16.98
N ILE A 130 12.41 43.51 -16.00
CA ILE A 130 11.58 42.43 -15.46
C ILE A 130 10.67 41.82 -16.54
N ASP A 131 10.01 42.66 -17.36
CA ASP A 131 9.13 42.19 -18.43
C ASP A 131 9.94 41.56 -19.58
N ALA A 132 11.14 42.09 -19.84
CA ALA A 132 12.06 41.51 -20.81
C ALA A 132 12.58 40.14 -20.37
N ALA A 133 12.80 39.91 -19.06
CA ALA A 133 13.25 38.62 -18.53
C ALA A 133 12.21 37.51 -18.70
N GLY A 134 10.92 37.84 -18.59
CA GLY A 134 9.80 36.90 -18.73
C GLY A 134 9.08 36.98 -20.08
N LEU A 135 9.74 37.45 -21.15
CA LEU A 135 9.11 37.82 -22.41
C LEU A 135 8.63 36.63 -23.25
N ILE A 136 9.23 35.45 -23.06
CA ILE A 136 9.10 34.32 -23.99
C ILE A 136 8.11 33.29 -23.44
N VAL A 137 8.40 32.65 -22.31
CA VAL A 137 7.67 31.44 -21.85
C VAL A 137 6.19 31.74 -21.63
N ASN A 138 5.82 32.68 -20.76
CA ASN A 138 4.41 32.97 -20.51
C ASN A 138 3.74 33.80 -21.62
N PRO A 139 4.32 34.92 -22.10
CA PRO A 139 3.63 35.81 -23.03
C PRO A 139 3.49 35.23 -24.44
N LEU A 140 4.52 34.54 -24.96
CA LEU A 140 4.41 33.88 -26.26
C LEU A 140 3.45 32.70 -26.20
N THR A 141 3.44 31.94 -25.08
CA THR A 141 2.44 30.88 -24.87
C THR A 141 1.03 31.44 -24.84
N ALA A 142 0.81 32.58 -24.17
CA ALA A 142 -0.50 33.23 -24.15
C ALA A 142 -0.95 33.65 -25.57
N MET A 143 -0.09 34.28 -26.36
CA MET A 143 -0.39 34.65 -27.75
C MET A 143 -0.69 33.43 -28.62
N ALA A 144 0.11 32.37 -28.51
CA ALA A 144 -0.05 31.15 -29.29
C ALA A 144 -1.36 30.42 -28.96
N MET A 145 -1.68 30.24 -27.67
CA MET A 145 -2.92 29.59 -27.24
C MET A 145 -4.15 30.45 -27.53
N PHE A 146 -4.04 31.78 -27.43
CA PHE A 146 -5.13 32.67 -27.85
C PHE A 146 -5.38 32.60 -29.36
N GLY A 147 -4.35 32.29 -30.15
CA GLY A 147 -4.50 31.91 -31.56
C GLY A 147 -5.42 30.68 -31.77
N ILE A 148 -5.46 29.73 -30.83
CA ILE A 148 -6.38 28.58 -30.87
C ILE A 148 -7.82 29.05 -30.57
N VAL A 149 -7.99 29.91 -29.57
CA VAL A 149 -9.28 30.47 -29.15
C VAL A 149 -9.92 31.29 -30.27
N THR A 150 -9.15 32.16 -30.91
CA THR A 150 -9.63 33.00 -32.02
C THR A 150 -10.02 32.18 -33.24
N LYS A 151 -9.28 31.10 -33.55
CA LYS A 151 -9.61 30.18 -34.65
C LYS A 151 -10.83 29.28 -34.37
N SER A 152 -11.20 29.06 -33.11
CA SER A 152 -12.34 28.22 -32.75
C SER A 152 -13.69 28.95 -32.76
N GLU A 153 -13.70 30.25 -33.11
CA GLU A 153 -14.88 31.14 -33.12
C GLU A 153 -15.67 31.18 -31.80
N THR A 154 -15.05 30.75 -30.69
CA THR A 154 -15.73 30.67 -29.40
C THR A 154 -15.94 32.07 -28.82
N LYS A 155 -17.02 32.24 -28.06
CA LYS A 155 -17.32 33.50 -27.37
C LYS A 155 -16.86 33.50 -25.92
N SER A 156 -16.46 32.35 -25.38
CA SER A 156 -15.96 32.23 -24.02
C SER A 156 -14.96 31.07 -23.89
N MET A 157 -14.06 31.20 -22.92
CA MET A 157 -13.03 30.19 -22.66
C MET A 157 -12.86 29.98 -21.16
N VAL A 158 -12.49 28.77 -20.75
CA VAL A 158 -12.24 28.42 -19.35
C VAL A 158 -10.73 28.30 -19.13
N LEU A 159 -10.24 28.87 -18.04
CA LEU A 159 -8.82 28.88 -17.67
C LEU A 159 -8.64 28.25 -16.29
N THR A 160 -7.94 27.12 -16.18
CA THR A 160 -7.51 26.62 -14.86
C THR A 160 -6.28 27.39 -14.37
N ALA A 161 -6.03 27.34 -13.05
CA ALA A 161 -4.98 28.14 -12.41
C ALA A 161 -5.03 29.63 -12.83
N ALA A 162 -6.23 30.21 -12.88
CA ALA A 162 -6.47 31.51 -13.51
C ALA A 162 -5.70 32.69 -12.88
N GLY A 163 -5.23 32.52 -11.63
CA GLY A 163 -4.37 33.48 -10.95
C GLY A 163 -2.88 33.43 -11.35
N SER A 164 -2.48 32.59 -12.31
CA SER A 164 -1.12 32.55 -12.85
C SER A 164 -0.84 33.72 -13.79
N GLN A 165 0.43 34.11 -13.94
CA GLN A 165 0.85 35.20 -14.83
C GLN A 165 0.30 34.99 -16.25
N LEU A 166 0.49 33.80 -16.83
CA LEU A 166 0.01 33.44 -18.15
C LEU A 166 -1.51 33.61 -18.29
N CYS A 167 -2.31 33.11 -17.33
CA CYS A 167 -3.76 33.23 -17.40
C CYS A 167 -4.23 34.68 -17.27
N LYS A 168 -3.53 35.53 -16.52
CA LYS A 168 -3.84 36.97 -16.48
C LYS A 168 -3.66 37.63 -17.85
N LEU A 169 -2.62 37.25 -18.60
CA LEU A 169 -2.42 37.71 -19.98
C LEU A 169 -3.54 37.22 -20.91
N LEU A 170 -3.99 35.97 -20.78
CA LEU A 170 -5.12 35.41 -21.53
C LEU A 170 -6.45 36.10 -21.20
N ILE A 171 -6.68 36.47 -19.94
CA ILE A 171 -7.87 37.22 -19.53
C ILE A 171 -7.88 38.60 -20.19
N ALA A 172 -6.75 39.31 -20.16
CA ALA A 172 -6.61 40.59 -20.84
C ALA A 172 -6.81 40.47 -22.35
N LEU A 173 -6.25 39.43 -23.00
CA LEU A 173 -6.47 39.16 -24.42
C LEU A 173 -7.94 38.88 -24.72
N GLY A 174 -8.62 38.09 -23.89
CA GLY A 174 -10.05 37.81 -24.04
C GLY A 174 -10.89 39.09 -23.98
N ARG A 175 -10.68 39.91 -22.95
CA ARG A 175 -11.32 41.23 -22.80
C ARG A 175 -11.10 42.10 -24.04
N ASP A 176 -9.85 42.23 -24.50
CA ASP A 176 -9.48 43.09 -25.62
C ASP A 176 -10.09 42.63 -26.96
N ASN A 177 -10.43 41.35 -27.08
CA ASN A 177 -10.95 40.74 -28.32
C ASN A 177 -12.41 40.26 -28.21
N GLY A 178 -13.12 40.62 -27.14
CA GLY A 178 -14.52 40.26 -26.94
C GLY A 178 -14.79 38.77 -26.70
N VAL A 179 -13.81 38.02 -26.19
CA VAL A 179 -13.96 36.64 -25.71
C VAL A 179 -14.06 36.65 -24.19
N GLN A 180 -15.09 36.02 -23.63
CA GLN A 180 -15.41 36.04 -22.20
C GLN A 180 -14.59 34.98 -21.42
N PRO A 181 -13.57 35.36 -20.64
CA PRO A 181 -12.75 34.40 -19.90
C PRO A 181 -13.45 33.98 -18.62
N ILE A 182 -13.42 32.69 -18.31
CA ILE A 182 -13.96 32.09 -17.09
C ILE A 182 -12.76 31.54 -16.30
N GLY A 183 -12.43 32.19 -15.19
CA GLY A 183 -11.28 31.81 -14.39
C GLY A 183 -11.64 30.75 -13.35
N VAL A 184 -10.86 29.67 -13.26
CA VAL A 184 -10.96 28.70 -12.17
C VAL A 184 -9.79 28.85 -11.22
N ILE A 185 -10.10 29.07 -9.94
CA ILE A 185 -9.12 29.26 -8.87
C ILE A 185 -9.50 28.44 -7.64
N ARG A 186 -8.52 28.12 -6.79
CA ARG A 186 -8.78 27.40 -5.53
C ARG A 186 -9.13 28.32 -4.36
N ARG A 187 -8.91 29.64 -4.47
CA ARG A 187 -9.02 30.61 -3.37
C ARG A 187 -9.78 31.85 -3.79
N ALA A 188 -10.85 32.19 -3.08
CA ALA A 188 -11.71 33.33 -3.41
C ALA A 188 -10.99 34.69 -3.44
N ALA A 189 -9.88 34.84 -2.70
CA ALA A 189 -9.13 36.10 -2.61
C ALA A 189 -8.64 36.66 -3.96
N GLN A 190 -8.42 35.80 -4.97
CA GLN A 190 -7.97 36.25 -6.29
C GLN A 190 -9.13 36.63 -7.22
N ALA A 191 -10.38 36.34 -6.84
CA ALA A 191 -11.52 36.49 -7.75
C ALA A 191 -11.79 37.95 -8.14
N ALA A 192 -11.63 38.89 -7.20
CA ALA A 192 -11.84 40.32 -7.46
C ALA A 192 -10.82 40.86 -8.48
N GLU A 193 -9.56 40.47 -8.34
CA GLU A 193 -8.48 40.84 -9.26
C GLU A 193 -8.75 40.30 -10.67
N LEU A 194 -9.11 39.03 -10.79
CA LEU A 194 -9.38 38.41 -12.11
C LEU A 194 -10.58 39.05 -12.82
N ARG A 195 -11.64 39.42 -12.08
CA ARG A 195 -12.77 40.17 -12.65
C ARG A 195 -12.35 41.57 -13.11
N ALA A 196 -11.53 42.27 -12.33
CA ALA A 196 -10.99 43.58 -12.72
C ALA A 196 -10.11 43.50 -13.98
N LEU A 197 -9.38 42.40 -14.17
CA LEU A 197 -8.60 42.16 -15.39
C LEU A 197 -9.49 41.88 -16.61
N GLY A 198 -10.72 41.39 -16.41
CA GLY A 198 -11.69 41.14 -17.48
C GLY A 198 -12.32 39.74 -17.50
N ALA A 199 -12.16 38.94 -16.44
CA ALA A 199 -12.85 37.65 -16.35
C ALA A 199 -14.36 37.86 -16.22
N ALA A 200 -15.13 37.20 -17.08
CA ALA A 200 -16.59 37.25 -17.10
C ALA A 200 -17.20 36.49 -15.90
N ASP A 201 -16.57 35.40 -15.48
CA ASP A 201 -16.89 34.69 -14.24
C ASP A 201 -15.62 34.13 -13.59
N VAL A 202 -15.69 33.86 -12.29
CA VAL A 202 -14.63 33.21 -11.52
C VAL A 202 -15.24 32.11 -10.66
N ILE A 203 -14.90 30.86 -10.98
CA ILE A 203 -15.27 29.66 -10.25
C ILE A 203 -14.21 29.40 -9.19
N VAL A 204 -14.64 29.37 -7.92
CA VAL A 204 -13.76 29.02 -6.79
C VAL A 204 -13.93 27.54 -6.50
N ALA A 205 -13.06 26.72 -7.07
CA ALA A 205 -13.03 25.27 -6.90
C ALA A 205 -11.90 24.88 -5.95
N ALA A 206 -12.17 24.90 -4.64
CA ALA A 206 -11.19 24.56 -3.61
C ALA A 206 -10.91 23.04 -3.61
N ASP A 207 -11.81 22.25 -3.03
CA ASP A 207 -11.73 20.78 -3.00
C ASP A 207 -12.72 20.10 -3.96
N ALA A 208 -13.73 20.83 -4.44
CA ALA A 208 -14.72 20.36 -5.41
C ALA A 208 -15.28 21.51 -6.26
N LEU A 209 -15.90 21.18 -7.40
CA LEU A 209 -16.61 22.15 -8.24
C LEU A 209 -17.93 22.58 -7.58
N PRO A 210 -18.22 23.90 -7.49
CA PRO A 210 -19.54 24.38 -7.08
C PRO A 210 -20.55 24.12 -8.22
N LEU A 211 -21.19 22.95 -8.20
CA LEU A 211 -21.98 22.44 -9.32
C LEU A 211 -23.06 23.42 -9.81
N ASP A 212 -23.76 24.11 -8.92
CA ASP A 212 -24.79 25.09 -9.30
C ASP A 212 -24.20 26.28 -10.08
N GLN A 213 -23.07 26.82 -9.63
CA GLN A 213 -22.37 27.89 -10.33
C GLN A 213 -21.84 27.39 -11.68
N VAL A 214 -21.23 26.19 -11.71
CA VAL A 214 -20.72 25.59 -12.95
C VAL A 214 -21.84 25.41 -13.95
N GLN A 215 -22.98 24.85 -13.56
CA GLN A 215 -24.13 24.67 -14.44
C GLN A 215 -24.66 26.00 -14.97
N ALA A 216 -24.71 27.04 -14.12
CA ALA A 216 -25.10 28.37 -14.54
C ALA A 216 -24.15 28.95 -15.59
N VAL A 217 -22.85 28.92 -15.31
CA VAL A 217 -21.80 29.40 -16.22
C VAL A 217 -21.82 28.65 -17.55
N MET A 218 -21.96 27.32 -17.55
CA MET A 218 -21.99 26.51 -18.77
C MET A 218 -23.23 26.79 -19.62
N ARG A 219 -24.37 27.10 -19.00
CA ARG A 219 -25.60 27.47 -19.69
C ARG A 219 -25.54 28.88 -20.28
N ASP A 220 -25.02 29.83 -19.51
CA ASP A 220 -25.10 31.26 -19.83
C ASP A 220 -23.95 31.70 -20.75
N LEU A 221 -22.73 31.20 -20.53
CA LEU A 221 -21.54 31.57 -21.31
C LEU A 221 -21.14 30.54 -22.37
N LYS A 222 -21.58 29.28 -22.25
CA LYS A 222 -21.38 28.19 -23.23
C LYS A 222 -19.93 28.04 -23.74
N PRO A 223 -18.92 27.93 -22.87
CA PRO A 223 -17.53 27.85 -23.32
C PRO A 223 -17.22 26.54 -24.03
N THR A 224 -16.50 26.62 -25.15
CA THR A 224 -16.08 25.45 -25.92
C THR A 224 -14.56 25.22 -25.89
N ILE A 225 -13.79 26.10 -25.27
CA ILE A 225 -12.34 25.93 -25.09
C ILE A 225 -12.01 25.95 -23.60
N LEU A 226 -11.29 24.92 -23.14
CA LEU A 226 -10.68 24.84 -21.83
C LEU A 226 -9.16 24.87 -22.01
N LEU A 227 -8.51 25.92 -21.53
CA LEU A 227 -7.05 25.99 -21.45
C LEU A 227 -6.64 25.59 -20.04
N ASP A 228 -5.91 24.48 -19.93
CA ASP A 228 -5.62 23.84 -18.65
C ASP A 228 -4.13 23.70 -18.34
N ALA A 229 -3.75 24.21 -17.16
CA ALA A 229 -2.42 24.04 -16.56
C ALA A 229 -2.37 22.98 -15.46
N VAL A 230 -3.50 22.49 -14.96
CA VAL A 230 -3.57 21.71 -13.72
C VAL A 230 -3.63 20.22 -13.99
N GLY A 231 -4.57 19.77 -14.82
CA GLY A 231 -4.73 18.37 -15.16
C GLY A 231 -5.14 17.46 -13.99
N ASP A 232 -6.08 17.91 -13.14
CA ASP A 232 -6.66 17.14 -12.03
C ASP A 232 -8.11 16.70 -12.28
N GLN A 233 -8.71 15.98 -11.32
CA GLN A 233 -10.09 15.52 -11.44
C GLN A 233 -11.10 16.69 -11.58
N ILE A 234 -10.86 17.83 -10.91
CA ILE A 234 -11.68 19.04 -11.04
C ILE A 234 -11.69 19.53 -12.49
N THR A 235 -10.54 19.48 -13.16
CA THR A 235 -10.40 19.83 -14.57
C THR A 235 -11.22 18.89 -15.46
N ALA A 236 -11.16 17.58 -15.24
CA ALA A 236 -11.94 16.61 -16.00
C ALA A 236 -13.45 16.79 -15.78
N ASP A 237 -13.87 16.98 -14.54
CA ASP A 237 -15.28 17.21 -14.20
C ASP A 237 -15.81 18.49 -14.85
N LEU A 238 -15.00 19.54 -14.89
CA LEU A 238 -15.31 20.81 -15.54
C LEU A 238 -15.44 20.64 -17.06
N PHE A 239 -14.49 19.92 -17.68
CA PHE A 239 -14.53 19.61 -19.11
C PHE A 239 -15.79 18.83 -19.52
N PHE A 240 -16.19 17.84 -18.72
CA PHE A 240 -17.43 17.09 -18.95
C PHE A 240 -18.70 17.86 -18.60
N ALA A 241 -18.60 18.97 -17.85
CA ALA A 241 -19.70 19.90 -17.63
C ALA A 241 -19.86 20.90 -18.79
N MET A 242 -18.82 21.14 -19.58
CA MET A 242 -18.88 22.06 -20.74
C MET A 242 -19.87 21.57 -21.82
N PRO A 243 -20.33 22.43 -22.74
CA PRO A 243 -21.12 22.06 -23.91
C PRO A 243 -20.47 21.00 -24.84
N LYS A 244 -21.27 20.55 -25.82
CA LYS A 244 -20.79 19.73 -26.96
C LYS A 244 -19.72 20.50 -27.76
N ASN A 245 -18.84 19.77 -28.45
CA ASN A 245 -17.69 20.31 -29.19
C ASN A 245 -16.65 21.02 -28.29
N ALA A 246 -16.66 20.77 -26.98
CA ALA A 246 -15.66 21.32 -26.08
C ALA A 246 -14.29 20.68 -26.32
N ARG A 247 -13.24 21.50 -26.32
CA ARG A 247 -11.85 21.10 -26.48
C ARG A 247 -11.07 21.44 -25.22
N TRP A 248 -10.44 20.43 -24.63
CA TRP A 248 -9.51 20.59 -23.53
C TRP A 248 -8.09 20.65 -24.08
N ILE A 249 -7.50 21.84 -24.03
CA ILE A 249 -6.12 22.09 -24.41
C ILE A 249 -5.27 22.06 -23.15
N SER A 250 -4.60 20.94 -22.90
CA SER A 250 -3.67 20.77 -21.78
C SER A 250 -2.30 21.33 -22.16
N TYR A 251 -1.84 22.34 -21.42
CA TYR A 251 -0.53 22.98 -21.62
C TYR A 251 0.36 22.91 -20.36
N GLY A 252 -0.11 22.25 -19.30
CA GLY A 252 0.64 22.05 -18.07
C GLY A 252 0.08 20.91 -17.22
N LYS A 253 0.87 20.46 -16.26
CA LYS A 253 0.54 19.38 -15.32
C LYS A 253 0.93 19.77 -13.89
N LEU A 254 0.26 20.79 -13.34
CA LEU A 254 0.53 21.24 -11.96
C LEU A 254 0.02 20.26 -10.90
N SER A 255 -0.90 19.37 -11.25
CA SER A 255 -1.34 18.27 -10.39
C SER A 255 -0.38 17.08 -10.43
N ALA A 256 -0.05 16.54 -9.26
CA ALA A 256 0.64 15.26 -9.15
C ALA A 256 -0.28 14.05 -9.47
N GLN A 257 -1.60 14.26 -9.41
CA GLN A 257 -2.60 13.22 -9.64
C GLN A 257 -3.27 13.41 -11.00
N SER A 258 -3.21 12.37 -11.82
CA SER A 258 -3.91 12.31 -13.10
C SER A 258 -5.43 12.17 -12.90
N PRO A 259 -6.26 12.74 -13.78
CA PRO A 259 -7.71 12.63 -13.70
C PRO A 259 -8.18 11.26 -14.22
N LYS A 260 -9.32 10.81 -13.69
CA LYS A 260 -10.09 9.70 -14.27
C LYS A 260 -11.10 10.28 -15.26
N LEU A 261 -11.11 9.73 -16.47
CA LEU A 261 -12.06 10.07 -17.53
C LEU A 261 -13.21 9.05 -17.55
N ASP A 262 -14.20 9.23 -16.67
CA ASP A 262 -15.31 8.29 -16.47
C ASP A 262 -16.48 8.48 -17.48
N LYS A 263 -16.50 9.60 -18.21
CA LYS A 263 -17.56 9.97 -19.17
C LYS A 263 -17.11 9.84 -20.64
N MET A 264 -16.40 8.76 -20.97
CA MET A 264 -15.85 8.51 -22.31
C MET A 264 -16.88 8.63 -23.45
N GLY A 265 -18.14 8.27 -23.21
CA GLY A 265 -19.22 8.44 -24.19
C GLY A 265 -19.40 9.89 -24.67
N GLN A 266 -19.03 10.91 -23.87
CA GLN A 266 -19.12 12.31 -24.31
C GLN A 266 -18.04 12.67 -25.34
N LEU A 267 -16.88 12.00 -25.34
CA LEU A 267 -15.89 12.19 -26.40
C LEU A 267 -16.46 11.74 -27.76
N ILE A 268 -17.15 10.61 -27.76
CA ILE A 268 -17.75 10.01 -28.97
C ILE A 268 -19.00 10.78 -29.41
N PHE A 269 -19.99 10.91 -28.52
CA PHE A 269 -21.34 11.34 -28.88
C PHE A 269 -21.56 12.86 -28.71
N GLN A 270 -20.62 13.57 -28.11
CA GLN A 270 -20.65 15.04 -28.00
C GLN A 270 -19.48 15.73 -28.70
N ASN A 271 -18.66 14.98 -29.45
CA ASN A 271 -17.51 15.49 -30.21
C ASN A 271 -16.56 16.34 -29.35
N LYS A 272 -16.33 15.91 -28.11
CA LYS A 272 -15.39 16.55 -27.20
C LYS A 272 -13.98 16.00 -27.44
N SER A 273 -12.94 16.85 -27.38
CA SER A 273 -11.54 16.45 -27.59
C SER A 273 -10.62 16.88 -26.44
N ILE A 274 -9.55 16.12 -26.25
CA ILE A 274 -8.44 16.44 -25.34
C ILE A 274 -7.16 16.50 -26.18
N GLU A 275 -6.45 17.61 -26.13
CA GLU A 275 -5.31 17.94 -26.99
C GLU A 275 -4.17 18.51 -26.13
N GLY A 276 -2.92 18.17 -26.46
CA GLY A 276 -1.74 18.77 -25.82
C GLY A 276 -1.28 20.03 -26.55
N PHE A 277 -0.76 21.01 -25.81
CA PHE A 277 -0.07 22.17 -26.36
C PHE A 277 1.35 22.29 -25.80
N TRP A 278 2.33 22.46 -26.68
CA TRP A 278 3.71 22.74 -26.31
C TRP A 278 4.28 23.89 -27.14
N LEU A 279 4.73 24.95 -26.46
CA LEU A 279 5.24 26.17 -27.11
C LEU A 279 6.37 25.87 -28.11
N THR A 280 7.34 25.02 -27.71
CA THR A 280 8.47 24.64 -28.57
C THR A 280 8.00 23.97 -29.86
N GLN A 281 6.95 23.14 -29.79
CA GLN A 281 6.36 22.52 -30.97
C GLN A 281 5.63 23.54 -31.84
N TRP A 282 4.87 24.47 -31.23
CA TRP A 282 4.20 25.55 -31.95
C TRP A 282 5.21 26.44 -32.70
N MET A 283 6.31 26.85 -32.06
CA MET A 283 7.37 27.66 -32.68
C MET A 283 8.01 26.97 -33.89
N ARG A 284 8.09 25.64 -33.91
CA ARG A 284 8.59 24.86 -35.07
C ARG A 284 7.59 24.80 -36.22
N GLN A 285 6.30 24.99 -35.94
CA GLN A 285 5.22 24.91 -36.92
C GLN A 285 4.88 26.26 -37.55
N VAL A 286 5.09 27.36 -36.83
CA VAL A 286 4.82 28.71 -37.34
C VAL A 286 6.04 29.34 -37.99
N GLY A 287 5.81 30.18 -39.01
CA GLY A 287 6.91 30.87 -39.71
C GLY A 287 7.58 31.92 -38.81
N LYS A 288 8.90 32.14 -39.00
CA LYS A 288 9.69 33.13 -38.24
C LYS A 288 9.06 34.54 -38.22
N GLY A 289 8.39 34.93 -39.32
CA GLY A 289 7.69 36.21 -39.40
C GLY A 289 6.46 36.33 -38.48
N GLU A 290 5.78 35.23 -38.19
CA GLU A 290 4.65 35.20 -37.25
C GLU A 290 5.14 35.33 -35.81
N ILE A 291 6.23 34.64 -35.47
CA ILE A 291 6.91 34.76 -34.17
C ILE A 291 7.39 36.20 -33.94
N ALA A 292 8.03 36.81 -34.95
CA ALA A 292 8.49 38.20 -34.86
C ALA A 292 7.34 39.19 -34.63
N LYS A 293 6.20 38.99 -35.30
CA LYS A 293 4.99 39.79 -35.08
C LYS A 293 4.44 39.62 -33.67
N ALA A 294 4.42 38.38 -33.16
CA ALA A 294 4.00 38.12 -31.78
C ALA A 294 4.88 38.86 -30.77
N PHE A 295 6.21 38.81 -30.91
CA PHE A 295 7.10 39.55 -30.02
C PHE A 295 6.94 41.07 -30.12
N ALA A 296 6.70 41.62 -31.31
CA ALA A 296 6.43 43.05 -31.47
C ALA A 296 5.16 43.47 -30.69
N GLU A 297 4.09 42.68 -30.77
CA GLU A 297 2.85 42.93 -30.03
C GLU A 297 3.03 42.75 -28.52
N ILE A 298 3.73 41.69 -28.09
CA ILE A 298 4.02 41.42 -26.68
C ILE A 298 4.76 42.61 -26.07
N GLN A 299 5.84 43.08 -26.72
CA GLN A 299 6.61 44.21 -26.22
C GLN A 299 5.77 45.50 -26.19
N ALA A 300 4.92 45.74 -27.20
CA ALA A 300 4.02 46.90 -27.21
C ALA A 300 3.05 46.88 -26.02
N ARG A 301 2.47 45.72 -25.70
CA ARG A 301 1.53 45.54 -24.58
C ARG A 301 2.17 45.78 -23.21
N TYR A 302 3.43 45.41 -23.03
CA TYR A 302 4.16 45.72 -21.80
C TYR A 302 4.49 47.21 -21.71
N VAL A 303 4.95 47.81 -22.81
CA VAL A 303 5.32 49.24 -22.86
C VAL A 303 4.13 50.16 -22.61
N ASP A 304 2.95 49.85 -23.16
CA ASP A 304 1.75 50.66 -22.97
C ASP A 304 0.95 50.31 -21.70
N GLY A 305 1.46 49.38 -20.88
CA GLY A 305 0.87 49.01 -19.59
C GLY A 305 -0.38 48.13 -19.68
N ARG A 306 -0.75 47.64 -20.88
CA ARG A 306 -1.82 46.63 -21.00
C ARG A 306 -1.43 45.33 -20.30
N TRP A 307 -0.14 45.00 -20.30
CA TRP A 307 0.44 43.85 -19.60
C TRP A 307 1.51 44.30 -18.60
N THR A 308 1.63 43.54 -17.52
CA THR A 308 2.64 43.72 -16.47
C THR A 308 3.04 42.35 -15.93
N THR A 309 4.30 42.17 -15.56
CA THR A 309 4.78 40.93 -14.93
C THR A 309 4.69 41.00 -13.41
N ASP A 310 3.93 40.08 -12.80
CA ASP A 310 3.86 39.96 -11.35
C ASP A 310 5.10 39.25 -10.79
N VAL A 311 5.97 40.00 -10.11
CA VAL A 311 7.18 39.44 -9.51
C VAL A 311 6.98 39.12 -8.04
N ALA A 312 7.23 37.85 -7.70
CA ALA A 312 7.25 37.31 -6.34
C ALA A 312 8.32 37.96 -5.44
N GLY A 313 9.50 38.12 -6.03
CA GLY A 313 10.76 38.50 -5.42
C GLY A 313 11.86 38.34 -6.47
N ILE A 314 12.97 39.03 -6.27
CA ILE A 314 14.19 38.93 -7.09
C ILE A 314 15.30 38.50 -6.13
N VAL A 315 16.01 37.43 -6.48
CA VAL A 315 17.11 36.91 -5.68
C VAL A 315 18.43 37.02 -6.44
N PRO A 316 19.55 37.35 -5.77
CA PRO A 316 20.87 37.22 -6.37
C PRO A 316 21.17 35.76 -6.70
N LEU A 317 21.84 35.52 -7.83
CA LEU A 317 22.25 34.16 -8.23
C LEU A 317 23.03 33.46 -7.11
N SER A 318 23.97 34.14 -6.47
CA SER A 318 24.81 33.59 -5.38
C SER A 318 24.03 33.14 -4.13
N ALA A 319 22.80 33.59 -3.94
CA ALA A 319 21.95 33.23 -2.81
C ALA A 319 20.75 32.37 -3.21
N ALA A 320 20.63 32.01 -4.50
CA ALA A 320 19.45 31.40 -5.05
C ALA A 320 19.11 30.04 -4.40
N MET A 321 20.10 29.23 -4.04
CA MET A 321 19.90 27.96 -3.32
C MET A 321 19.15 28.12 -1.99
N THR A 322 19.36 29.24 -1.29
CA THR A 322 18.76 29.52 0.03
C THR A 322 17.50 30.38 -0.09
N ASP A 323 17.56 31.43 -0.91
CA ASP A 323 16.54 32.48 -0.93
C ASP A 323 15.35 32.14 -1.83
N LEU A 324 15.50 31.30 -2.87
CA LEU A 324 14.39 30.89 -3.73
C LEU A 324 13.33 30.08 -2.96
N PRO A 325 13.70 29.02 -2.19
CA PRO A 325 12.73 28.32 -1.35
C PRO A 325 12.01 29.25 -0.36
N LEU A 326 12.71 30.22 0.21
CA LEU A 326 12.13 31.21 1.11
C LEU A 326 11.19 32.17 0.38
N CYS A 327 11.54 32.61 -0.83
CA CYS A 327 10.67 33.44 -1.67
C CYS A 327 9.37 32.72 -2.01
N TRP A 328 9.42 31.43 -2.38
CA TRP A 328 8.22 30.61 -2.61
C TRP A 328 7.36 30.45 -1.36
N ARG A 329 7.98 30.26 -0.18
CA ARG A 329 7.27 30.21 1.11
C ARG A 329 6.65 31.57 1.48
N SER A 330 7.36 32.67 1.24
CA SER A 330 6.92 34.03 1.55
C SER A 330 5.78 34.49 0.65
N GLN A 331 5.71 34.05 -0.62
CA GLN A 331 4.52 34.23 -1.45
C GLN A 331 3.30 33.49 -0.87
N MET A 332 3.51 32.34 -0.24
CA MET A 332 2.46 31.60 0.45
C MET A 332 1.99 32.34 1.72
N ALA A 333 2.93 32.97 2.46
CA ALA A 333 2.67 33.76 3.66
C ALA A 333 2.07 35.16 3.38
N ARG A 334 2.53 35.88 2.34
CA ARG A 334 1.96 37.17 1.92
C ARG A 334 0.51 37.02 1.45
N ARG A 335 0.18 35.89 0.81
CA ARG A 335 -1.19 35.51 0.42
C ARG A 335 -2.10 35.11 1.61
N LEU A 336 -1.53 34.85 2.79
CA LEU A 336 -2.26 34.70 4.06
C LEU A 336 -2.39 36.07 4.80
N SER A 337 -1.40 36.95 4.68
CA SER A 337 -1.35 38.24 5.39
C SER A 337 -2.31 39.34 4.85
N THR A 338 -2.82 39.22 3.63
CA THR A 338 -3.82 40.16 3.07
C THR A 338 -5.24 39.96 3.63
N LEU A 339 -5.46 38.96 4.48
CA LEU A 339 -6.67 38.82 5.32
C LEU A 339 -6.52 39.51 6.69
N ALA A 340 -5.30 39.71 7.19
CA ALA A 340 -5.05 40.40 8.46
C ALA A 340 -5.03 41.94 8.33
N SER A 341 -4.89 42.47 7.11
CA SER A 341 -4.77 43.93 6.88
C SER A 341 -6.12 44.61 6.54
N ARG A 342 -7.25 43.89 6.55
CA ARG A 342 -8.60 44.43 6.35
C ARG A 342 -9.53 44.33 7.56
N GLN A 343 -9.04 43.84 8.70
CA GLN A 343 -9.75 43.89 9.99
C GLN A 343 -9.12 44.86 11.01
N ILE A 344 -8.08 45.62 10.65
CA ILE A 344 -7.49 46.70 11.47
C ILE A 344 -7.89 48.08 10.88
N ALA A 345 -9.14 48.20 10.43
CA ALA A 345 -9.75 49.48 10.04
C ALA A 345 -11.17 49.65 10.61
N LEU A 346 -11.51 48.91 11.67
CA LEU A 346 -12.84 48.95 12.30
C LEU A 346 -12.82 49.10 13.84
N PHE A 347 -11.68 49.48 14.44
CA PHE A 347 -11.67 49.96 15.82
C PHE A 347 -10.78 51.21 15.91
N GLY A 348 -11.43 52.31 16.29
CA GLY A 348 -10.84 53.63 16.39
C GLY A 348 -9.84 53.77 17.53
N ALA A 349 -9.18 54.92 17.52
CA ALA A 349 -8.27 55.41 18.53
C ALA A 349 -8.81 55.22 19.96
N ASP A 350 -8.01 54.54 20.80
CA ASP A 350 -7.76 54.80 22.22
C ASP A 350 -7.43 53.50 22.97
N TRP A 351 -6.12 53.18 23.08
CA TRP A 351 -5.62 52.37 24.20
C TRP A 351 -4.11 52.63 24.45
N PRO A 352 -3.61 52.66 25.70
CA PRO A 352 -2.31 53.25 26.03
C PRO A 352 -1.08 52.41 25.67
N LYS A 353 0.02 53.11 25.36
CA LYS A 353 1.37 52.62 25.06
C LYS A 353 2.10 52.05 26.27
N SER A 354 1.63 50.94 26.82
CA SER A 354 2.41 50.17 27.78
C SER A 354 2.20 48.69 27.55
N VAL A 355 3.31 47.95 27.41
CA VAL A 355 3.46 46.48 27.43
C VAL A 355 3.88 45.89 26.06
N PHE A 356 5.12 46.21 25.68
CA PHE A 356 6.17 45.24 25.30
C PHE A 356 7.39 45.66 26.14
N PRO A 357 8.28 44.77 26.68
CA PRO A 357 8.76 43.53 26.06
C PRO A 357 9.00 42.36 27.04
N TYR A 358 9.21 41.13 26.55
CA TYR A 358 10.28 40.19 26.97
C TYR A 358 10.10 38.90 26.18
N LEU A 359 11.13 38.49 25.43
CA LEU A 359 11.56 37.09 25.22
C LEU A 359 12.66 37.10 24.15
N ARG A 360 13.88 37.39 24.62
CA ARG A 360 15.13 36.90 24.02
C ARG A 360 15.70 35.87 24.99
N GLN A 361 16.26 34.80 24.42
CA GLN A 361 17.18 33.81 25.02
C GLN A 361 16.59 32.76 25.96
N SER A 362 16.61 31.48 25.55
CA SER A 362 17.68 30.55 25.99
C SER A 362 17.52 29.17 25.32
N SER A 363 18.67 28.55 25.10
CA SER A 363 18.98 27.26 24.51
C SER A 363 18.72 26.05 25.43
N GLU A 364 18.56 24.87 24.81
CA GLU A 364 18.52 23.47 25.30
C GLU A 364 17.15 22.79 25.48
N PRO A 365 16.97 21.55 24.96
CA PRO A 365 15.72 20.80 25.09
C PRO A 365 15.73 19.99 26.39
N LYS A 366 15.04 20.47 27.42
CA LYS A 366 14.63 19.62 28.53
C LYS A 366 13.27 19.00 28.22
N MET A 367 13.31 17.68 28.05
CA MET A 367 12.17 16.78 28.05
C MET A 367 11.39 16.99 29.35
N LEU A 368 10.27 17.69 29.27
CA LEU A 368 9.28 17.81 30.33
C LEU A 368 7.92 17.53 29.71
N VAL A 369 7.37 16.39 30.11
CA VAL A 369 5.98 15.98 29.87
C VAL A 369 5.06 17.00 30.56
N PRO A 370 4.05 17.56 29.86
CA PRO A 370 2.95 18.23 30.53
C PRO A 370 1.70 17.33 30.46
N SER A 371 1.56 16.46 31.46
CA SER A 371 0.24 16.08 31.97
C SER A 371 -0.24 17.21 32.88
N GLN A 372 -1.50 17.62 32.75
CA GLN A 372 -2.18 18.70 33.49
C GLN A 372 -2.01 20.11 32.91
N LEU A 373 -2.85 20.43 31.91
CA LEU A 373 -3.45 21.75 31.68
C LEU A 373 -4.38 21.56 30.49
N PHE A 374 -5.65 21.20 30.73
CA PHE A 374 -6.85 21.46 29.89
C PHE A 374 -8.06 20.76 30.54
N ARG A 375 -8.32 21.09 31.80
CA ARG A 375 -9.68 21.16 32.32
C ARG A 375 -9.84 22.60 32.72
N ASP A 376 -10.48 23.37 31.86
CA ASP A 376 -11.42 24.43 32.24
C ASP A 376 -11.84 25.18 30.96
N ASP A 377 -13.15 25.26 30.79
CA ASP A 377 -13.91 26.16 29.91
C ASP A 377 -13.78 26.03 28.39
N VAL A 378 -14.53 25.07 27.83
CA VAL A 378 -15.23 25.32 26.55
C VAL A 378 -16.68 24.84 26.68
N TYR A 379 -17.56 25.78 27.00
CA TYR A 379 -18.97 25.67 26.63
C TYR A 379 -19.02 25.51 25.09
N PHE A 380 -19.32 24.30 24.63
CA PHE A 380 -19.64 24.06 23.22
C PHE A 380 -20.88 24.87 22.84
N GLU A 381 -20.69 25.97 22.12
CA GLU A 381 -21.75 26.52 21.29
C GLU A 381 -22.11 25.45 20.25
N LYS A 382 -23.23 24.76 20.52
CA LYS A 382 -23.94 23.88 19.61
C LYS A 382 -24.27 24.64 18.33
N THR A 383 -23.37 24.58 17.36
CA THR A 383 -23.74 24.90 15.98
C THR A 383 -24.35 23.63 15.40
N ILE A 384 -25.67 23.52 15.50
CA ILE A 384 -26.48 22.58 14.72
C ILE A 384 -26.44 23.11 13.28
N GLY A 385 -25.39 22.75 12.54
CA GLY A 385 -25.21 23.09 11.13
C GLY A 385 -24.73 21.88 10.36
N ASN A 386 -25.36 21.57 9.23
CA ASN A 386 -25.08 20.42 8.36
C ASN A 386 -23.71 20.48 7.64
N GLN A 387 -22.72 21.20 8.17
CA GLN A 387 -21.38 21.35 7.59
C GLN A 387 -20.30 21.07 8.63
N MET A 388 -19.26 20.33 8.22
CA MET A 388 -18.11 20.04 9.06
C MET A 388 -17.34 21.34 9.36
N THR A 389 -17.02 21.61 10.64
CA THR A 389 -16.26 22.80 11.02
C THR A 389 -14.85 22.76 10.43
N GLU A 390 -14.28 23.93 10.11
CA GLU A 390 -12.89 24.04 9.62
C GLU A 390 -11.91 23.38 10.59
N GLU A 391 -12.12 23.58 11.91
CA GLU A 391 -11.36 22.92 12.96
C GLU A 391 -11.41 21.38 12.87
N ARG A 392 -12.60 20.80 12.61
CA ARG A 392 -12.73 19.34 12.45
C ARG A 392 -11.98 18.84 11.22
N THR A 393 -11.99 19.57 10.10
CA THR A 393 -11.24 19.17 8.90
C THR A 393 -9.72 19.21 9.11
N ILE A 394 -9.22 20.25 9.80
CA ILE A 394 -7.81 20.39 10.16
C ILE A 394 -7.38 19.27 11.10
N ARG A 395 -8.17 19.02 12.17
CA ARG A 395 -7.89 17.97 13.14
C ARG A 395 -7.89 16.57 12.51
N ALA A 396 -8.86 16.27 11.65
CA ALA A 396 -8.92 14.99 10.94
C ALA A 396 -7.70 14.78 10.03
N ARG A 397 -7.25 15.84 9.33
CA ARG A 397 -6.01 15.79 8.53
C ARG A 397 -4.78 15.57 9.41
N GLN A 398 -4.71 16.24 10.56
CA GLN A 398 -3.60 16.12 11.48
C GLN A 398 -3.50 14.69 12.02
N VAL A 399 -4.59 14.10 12.51
CA VAL A 399 -4.61 12.70 13.00
C VAL A 399 -4.13 11.71 11.94
N ARG A 400 -4.54 11.87 10.67
CA ARG A 400 -4.06 11.03 9.56
C ARG A 400 -2.56 11.19 9.30
N ARG A 401 -2.02 12.39 9.47
CA ARG A 401 -0.58 12.65 9.38
C ARG A 401 0.16 12.05 10.56
N ASP A 402 -0.39 12.15 11.76
CA ASP A 402 0.20 11.61 12.98
C ASP A 402 0.27 10.07 12.89
N ALA A 403 -0.77 9.41 12.38
CA ALA A 403 -0.74 7.97 12.08
C ALA A 403 0.35 7.62 11.05
N ALA A 404 0.45 8.37 9.95
CA ALA A 404 1.52 8.17 8.96
C ALA A 404 2.92 8.43 9.54
N HIS A 405 3.06 9.43 10.42
CA HIS A 405 4.31 9.71 11.13
C HIS A 405 4.64 8.59 12.11
N LEU A 406 3.66 8.06 12.85
CA LEU A 406 3.86 6.91 13.73
C LEU A 406 4.39 5.72 12.93
N ALA A 407 3.74 5.37 11.82
CA ALA A 407 4.17 4.30 10.94
C ALA A 407 5.58 4.52 10.37
N HIS A 408 5.89 5.75 9.95
CA HIS A 408 7.21 6.10 9.42
C HIS A 408 8.35 5.90 10.44
N HIS A 409 8.12 6.22 11.71
CA HIS A 409 9.15 6.15 12.77
C HIS A 409 9.26 4.78 13.44
N ARG A 410 8.45 3.79 13.06
CA ARG A 410 8.67 2.40 13.51
C ARG A 410 10.02 1.90 13.00
N THR A 411 10.57 0.91 13.70
CA THR A 411 11.74 0.17 13.20
C THR A 411 11.35 -0.61 11.95
N HIS A 412 12.06 -0.40 10.84
CA HIS A 412 11.88 -1.14 9.59
C HIS A 412 13.03 -2.15 9.47
N PRO A 413 12.80 -3.44 9.74
CA PRO A 413 13.84 -4.45 9.72
C PRO A 413 14.27 -4.82 8.30
N ASP A 414 15.53 -5.21 8.15
CA ASP A 414 16.04 -5.71 6.88
C ASP A 414 15.41 -7.07 6.51
N HIS A 415 15.23 -7.28 5.21
CA HIS A 415 14.74 -8.54 4.65
C HIS A 415 15.93 -9.45 4.37
N GLN A 416 15.94 -10.63 4.99
CA GLN A 416 17.03 -11.58 4.86
C GLN A 416 16.52 -12.96 4.43
N ALA A 417 16.92 -13.38 3.24
CA ALA A 417 16.76 -14.76 2.79
C ALA A 417 17.81 -15.69 3.43
N ASN A 418 17.61 -17.00 3.31
CA ASN A 418 18.51 -18.00 3.89
C ASN A 418 19.77 -18.27 3.06
N GLY A 419 19.88 -17.68 1.86
CA GLY A 419 21.02 -17.80 0.96
C GLY A 419 21.04 -19.03 0.05
N ASP A 420 20.05 -19.93 0.13
CA ASP A 420 20.04 -21.16 -0.67
C ASP A 420 19.93 -20.89 -2.19
N GLU A 421 19.22 -19.83 -2.59
CA GLU A 421 19.12 -19.41 -3.98
C GLU A 421 20.51 -19.16 -4.59
N GLN A 422 21.35 -18.39 -3.91
CA GLN A 422 22.70 -18.08 -4.38
C GLN A 422 23.66 -19.27 -4.20
N ARG A 423 23.57 -19.97 -3.06
CA ARG A 423 24.43 -21.12 -2.75
C ARG A 423 24.30 -22.25 -3.77
N PHE A 424 23.09 -22.49 -4.28
CA PHE A 424 22.81 -23.58 -5.21
C PHE A 424 22.43 -23.12 -6.62
N ALA A 425 22.76 -21.88 -7.00
CA ALA A 425 22.46 -21.32 -8.32
C ALA A 425 23.01 -22.17 -9.49
N LEU A 426 24.22 -22.73 -9.33
CA LEU A 426 24.85 -23.61 -10.33
C LEU A 426 24.11 -24.94 -10.53
N ALA A 427 23.28 -25.35 -9.57
CA ALA A 427 22.43 -26.52 -9.65
C ALA A 427 21.00 -26.16 -10.11
N HIS A 428 20.85 -25.08 -10.89
CA HIS A 428 19.58 -24.64 -11.47
C HIS A 428 18.55 -24.29 -10.38
N TYR A 429 19.00 -23.57 -9.34
CA TYR A 429 18.16 -23.01 -8.28
C TYR A 429 17.21 -24.05 -7.62
N PRO A 430 17.74 -25.19 -7.14
CA PRO A 430 16.93 -26.36 -6.78
C PRO A 430 16.06 -26.15 -5.53
N MET A 431 16.39 -25.11 -4.73
CA MET A 431 15.69 -24.69 -3.52
C MET A 431 14.78 -23.47 -3.71
N SER A 432 14.69 -22.92 -4.93
CA SER A 432 13.79 -21.81 -5.25
C SER A 432 12.45 -22.32 -5.82
N PHE A 433 11.43 -21.47 -5.71
CA PHE A 433 10.12 -21.69 -6.31
C PHE A 433 10.23 -21.49 -7.82
N THR A 434 9.99 -22.56 -8.56
CA THR A 434 10.13 -22.60 -10.03
C THR A 434 8.89 -23.16 -10.71
N LYS A 435 7.80 -23.39 -9.97
CA LYS A 435 6.55 -23.93 -10.52
C LYS A 435 5.98 -22.97 -11.58
N GLY A 436 5.74 -23.51 -12.76
CA GLY A 436 5.35 -22.79 -13.97
C GLY A 436 6.49 -22.58 -14.97
N LEU A 437 7.75 -22.78 -14.61
CA LEU A 437 8.86 -22.78 -15.58
C LEU A 437 9.00 -24.16 -16.23
N ASP A 438 9.89 -24.29 -17.22
CA ASP A 438 10.19 -25.59 -17.83
C ASP A 438 11.14 -26.41 -16.92
N HIS A 439 10.79 -27.68 -16.68
CA HIS A 439 11.54 -28.60 -15.84
C HIS A 439 12.04 -29.82 -16.60
N SER A 440 13.26 -30.25 -16.29
CA SER A 440 13.83 -31.50 -16.78
C SER A 440 12.98 -32.70 -16.34
N THR A 441 12.67 -33.60 -17.28
CA THR A 441 11.96 -34.85 -17.00
C THR A 441 12.80 -35.85 -16.20
N GLU A 442 14.12 -35.65 -16.10
CA GLU A 442 15.02 -36.56 -15.40
C GLU A 442 15.25 -36.14 -13.95
N THR A 443 15.56 -34.86 -13.72
CA THR A 443 15.89 -34.31 -12.40
C THR A 443 14.72 -33.60 -11.71
N GLY A 444 13.75 -33.09 -12.47
CA GLY A 444 12.68 -32.22 -11.95
C GLY A 444 13.16 -30.82 -11.56
N LEU A 445 14.40 -30.46 -11.89
CA LEU A 445 14.92 -29.09 -11.76
C LEU A 445 14.55 -28.27 -12.99
N VAL A 446 14.70 -26.94 -12.93
CA VAL A 446 14.50 -26.08 -14.11
C VAL A 446 15.46 -26.52 -15.20
N ASP A 447 14.96 -26.65 -16.43
CA ASP A 447 15.75 -27.16 -17.55
C ASP A 447 16.84 -26.16 -17.97
N ASP A 448 16.46 -24.90 -18.24
CA ASP A 448 17.39 -23.79 -18.44
C ASP A 448 17.36 -22.82 -17.24
N LYS A 449 18.49 -22.68 -16.54
CA LYS A 449 18.62 -21.75 -15.42
C LYS A 449 18.29 -20.30 -15.81
N ALA A 450 18.44 -19.92 -17.08
CA ALA A 450 18.10 -18.60 -17.58
C ALA A 450 16.60 -18.28 -17.46
N ASP A 451 15.73 -19.30 -17.50
CA ASP A 451 14.28 -19.11 -17.31
C ASP A 451 13.96 -18.66 -15.88
N PHE A 452 14.67 -19.21 -14.90
CA PHE A 452 14.57 -18.74 -13.51
C PHE A 452 15.13 -17.33 -13.36
N GLU A 453 16.26 -17.03 -13.99
CA GLU A 453 16.86 -15.69 -13.95
C GLU A 453 15.92 -14.64 -14.59
N ALA A 454 15.23 -14.97 -15.69
CA ALA A 454 14.20 -14.14 -16.29
C ALA A 454 12.98 -13.97 -15.36
N PHE A 455 12.54 -15.02 -14.68
CA PHE A 455 11.49 -14.95 -13.67
C PHE A 455 11.89 -14.03 -12.50
N ARG A 456 13.13 -14.12 -12.02
CA ARG A 456 13.66 -13.24 -10.97
C ARG A 456 13.72 -11.78 -11.41
N GLN A 457 14.16 -11.52 -12.64
CA GLN A 457 14.16 -10.18 -13.23
C GLN A 457 12.76 -9.59 -13.36
N ALA A 458 11.76 -10.41 -13.71
CA ALA A 458 10.37 -9.95 -13.78
C ALA A 458 9.82 -9.54 -12.40
N ILE A 459 10.21 -10.25 -11.33
CA ILE A 459 9.90 -9.87 -9.95
C ILE A 459 10.53 -8.53 -9.60
N ASP A 460 11.82 -8.33 -9.94
CA ASP A 460 12.54 -7.09 -9.64
C ASP A 460 12.01 -5.89 -10.44
N ALA A 461 11.55 -6.12 -11.67
CA ALA A 461 10.89 -5.09 -12.48
C ALA A 461 9.57 -4.59 -11.86
N GLY A 462 8.88 -5.45 -11.10
CA GLY A 462 7.69 -5.05 -10.34
C GLY A 462 6.43 -4.80 -11.16
N GLU A 463 6.42 -5.18 -12.45
CA GLU A 463 5.29 -4.98 -13.35
C GLU A 463 4.73 -6.30 -13.89
N MET A 464 3.41 -6.43 -13.95
CA MET A 464 2.75 -7.63 -14.49
C MET A 464 3.13 -7.94 -15.95
N HIS A 465 3.47 -6.90 -16.73
CA HIS A 465 3.89 -7.05 -18.12
C HIS A 465 5.18 -7.87 -18.24
N ALA A 466 6.16 -7.67 -17.33
CA ALA A 466 7.43 -8.38 -17.35
C ALA A 466 7.26 -9.91 -17.22
N PHE A 467 6.31 -10.36 -16.38
CA PHE A 467 5.97 -11.79 -16.28
C PHE A 467 5.33 -12.35 -17.55
N THR A 468 4.61 -11.51 -18.29
CA THR A 468 3.85 -11.92 -19.49
C THR A 468 4.76 -12.04 -20.72
N THR A 469 5.69 -11.11 -20.89
CA THR A 469 6.53 -11.03 -22.08
C THR A 469 7.97 -11.46 -21.86
N GLY A 470 8.46 -11.40 -20.63
CA GLY A 470 9.87 -11.59 -20.30
C GLY A 470 10.21 -12.98 -19.75
N VAL A 471 9.23 -13.76 -19.28
CA VAL A 471 9.50 -15.07 -18.66
C VAL A 471 9.11 -16.20 -19.61
N PRO A 472 10.08 -17.02 -20.05
CA PRO A 472 9.79 -18.24 -20.80
C PRO A 472 8.96 -19.20 -19.95
N VAL A 473 7.94 -19.78 -20.59
CA VAL A 473 7.03 -20.74 -19.97
C VAL A 473 6.64 -21.82 -20.97
N PRO A 474 6.25 -23.01 -20.51
CA PRO A 474 5.66 -24.04 -21.37
C PRO A 474 4.40 -23.51 -22.07
N LYS A 475 4.17 -23.96 -23.30
CA LYS A 475 3.04 -23.50 -24.15
C LYS A 475 2.25 -24.63 -24.80
N ASP A 476 2.56 -25.87 -24.46
CA ASP A 476 1.94 -27.08 -25.02
C ASP A 476 0.52 -27.32 -24.49
N GLN A 477 0.19 -26.83 -23.29
CA GLN A 477 -1.10 -27.03 -22.64
C GLN A 477 -1.63 -25.76 -21.94
N PRO A 478 -2.94 -25.68 -21.61
CA PRO A 478 -3.48 -24.64 -20.74
C PRO A 478 -2.74 -24.59 -19.40
N ARG A 479 -2.43 -23.39 -18.92
CA ARG A 479 -1.61 -23.18 -17.72
C ARG A 479 -2.29 -22.31 -16.69
N ARG A 480 -1.94 -22.57 -15.43
CA ARG A 480 -2.23 -21.71 -14.29
C ARG A 480 -1.25 -20.54 -14.28
N LEU A 481 -1.72 -19.38 -13.83
CA LEU A 481 -0.95 -18.14 -13.80
C LEU A 481 -0.34 -17.91 -12.42
N TRP A 482 0.81 -17.25 -12.34
CA TRP A 482 1.34 -16.78 -11.07
C TRP A 482 0.40 -15.76 -10.43
N GLU A 483 0.10 -15.96 -9.16
CA GLU A 483 -0.99 -15.25 -8.49
C GLU A 483 -0.49 -13.97 -7.80
N ALA A 484 -0.72 -12.83 -8.46
CA ALA A 484 -0.39 -11.48 -7.98
C ALA A 484 1.08 -11.30 -7.54
N PRO A 485 2.06 -11.60 -8.42
CA PRO A 485 3.48 -11.54 -8.07
C PRO A 485 3.98 -10.14 -7.71
N THR A 486 3.29 -9.08 -8.13
CA THR A 486 3.65 -7.67 -7.83
C THR A 486 2.97 -7.10 -6.59
N ALA A 487 2.12 -7.87 -5.91
CA ALA A 487 1.32 -7.36 -4.79
C ALA A 487 2.16 -6.88 -3.58
N GLY A 488 3.40 -7.38 -3.45
CA GLY A 488 4.35 -6.94 -2.42
C GLY A 488 4.94 -5.54 -2.62
N LEU A 489 4.60 -4.87 -3.74
CA LEU A 489 5.04 -3.51 -4.05
C LEU A 489 3.92 -2.48 -3.86
N ALA A 490 2.72 -2.93 -3.49
CA ALA A 490 1.56 -2.07 -3.37
C ALA A 490 1.48 -1.43 -1.97
N TYR A 491 1.44 -0.10 -1.93
CA TYR A 491 1.22 0.66 -0.70
C TYR A 491 -0.18 0.43 -0.09
N ASP A 492 -0.33 0.85 1.17
CA ASP A 492 -1.61 0.91 1.86
C ASP A 492 -1.81 2.23 2.62
N LEU A 493 -3.05 2.55 2.97
CA LEU A 493 -3.40 3.81 3.65
C LEU A 493 -3.33 3.71 5.18
N GLN A 494 -3.23 2.50 5.72
CA GLN A 494 -3.17 2.23 7.15
C GLN A 494 -2.36 0.97 7.43
N GLY A 495 -1.82 0.89 8.64
CA GLY A 495 -0.95 -0.18 9.08
C GLY A 495 0.47 -0.05 8.55
N PRO A 496 1.36 -0.97 8.97
CA PRO A 496 2.70 -1.03 8.43
C PRO A 496 2.66 -1.19 6.91
N ASP A 497 3.58 -0.52 6.20
CA ASP A 497 3.82 -0.81 4.79
C ASP A 497 4.20 -2.29 4.62
N CYS A 498 3.87 -2.89 3.48
CA CYS A 498 4.13 -4.31 3.25
C CYS A 498 5.62 -4.70 3.33
N GLN A 499 6.53 -3.73 3.17
CA GLN A 499 7.98 -3.92 3.30
C GLN A 499 8.53 -3.46 4.67
N ALA A 500 7.68 -2.88 5.53
CA ALA A 500 8.05 -2.45 6.88
C ALA A 500 8.02 -3.59 7.93
N VAL A 501 7.53 -4.77 7.54
CA VAL A 501 7.49 -5.98 8.39
C VAL A 501 8.21 -7.12 7.68
N THR A 502 8.89 -7.98 8.43
CA THR A 502 9.73 -9.05 7.88
C THR A 502 9.48 -10.39 8.55
N MET A 503 10.06 -11.44 7.94
CA MET A 503 10.13 -12.79 8.47
C MET A 503 11.61 -13.20 8.60
N PRO A 504 11.96 -14.06 9.57
CA PRO A 504 13.32 -14.59 9.65
C PRO A 504 13.67 -15.42 8.40
N PRO A 505 14.95 -15.73 8.17
CA PRO A 505 15.33 -16.68 7.14
C PRO A 505 14.62 -18.02 7.31
N ALA A 506 14.12 -18.57 6.20
CA ALA A 506 13.53 -19.91 6.18
C ALA A 506 14.58 -21.00 6.43
N PRO A 507 14.21 -22.17 6.98
CA PRO A 507 15.12 -23.29 7.16
C PRO A 507 15.85 -23.65 5.87
N ALA A 508 17.18 -23.62 5.91
CA ALA A 508 18.04 -23.86 4.75
C ALA A 508 18.23 -25.36 4.45
N LEU A 509 18.62 -25.70 3.22
CA LEU A 509 19.06 -27.05 2.89
C LEU A 509 20.25 -27.47 3.78
N CYS A 510 20.22 -28.73 4.22
CA CYS A 510 21.14 -29.32 5.21
C CYS A 510 20.92 -28.86 6.67
N SER A 511 19.83 -28.15 6.98
CA SER A 511 19.42 -27.94 8.38
C SER A 511 18.55 -29.09 8.89
N ASP A 512 18.71 -29.42 10.17
CA ASP A 512 17.87 -30.43 10.83
C ASP A 512 16.41 -29.99 10.89
N GLU A 513 16.15 -28.68 10.99
CA GLU A 513 14.80 -28.11 10.96
C GLU A 513 14.11 -28.39 9.62
N LEU A 514 14.76 -28.17 8.47
CA LEU A 514 14.15 -28.48 7.16
C LEU A 514 13.89 -29.99 6.99
N ALA A 515 14.83 -30.84 7.45
CA ALA A 515 14.65 -32.29 7.41
C ALA A 515 13.42 -32.69 8.24
N PHE A 516 13.30 -32.17 9.46
CA PHE A 516 12.13 -32.40 10.31
C PHE A 516 10.84 -31.90 9.66
N GLU A 517 10.81 -30.69 9.10
CA GLU A 517 9.62 -30.14 8.44
C GLU A 517 9.17 -30.95 7.23
N MET A 518 10.11 -31.44 6.42
CA MET A 518 9.76 -32.29 5.28
C MET A 518 9.21 -33.64 5.75
N ALA A 519 9.81 -34.24 6.78
CA ALA A 519 9.26 -35.44 7.40
C ALA A 519 7.85 -35.18 7.98
N GLU A 520 7.66 -34.08 8.70
CA GLU A 520 6.37 -33.71 9.30
C GLU A 520 5.25 -33.61 8.23
N VAL A 521 5.54 -33.02 7.06
CA VAL A 521 4.57 -32.93 5.95
C VAL A 521 4.28 -34.30 5.33
N TYR A 522 5.27 -35.19 5.23
CA TYR A 522 5.04 -36.58 4.81
C TYR A 522 4.19 -37.36 5.83
N GLU A 523 4.50 -37.24 7.12
CA GLU A 523 3.74 -37.92 8.17
C GLU A 523 2.29 -37.44 8.20
N LEU A 524 2.06 -36.13 8.00
CA LEU A 524 0.71 -35.57 7.81
C LEU A 524 -0.03 -36.23 6.64
N ALA A 525 0.67 -36.55 5.54
CA ALA A 525 0.09 -37.25 4.41
C ALA A 525 -0.39 -38.67 4.77
N LEU A 526 0.41 -39.40 5.56
CA LEU A 526 0.12 -40.77 5.98
C LEU A 526 -1.10 -40.87 6.91
N VAL A 527 -1.39 -39.82 7.68
CA VAL A 527 -2.48 -39.80 8.67
C VAL A 527 -3.69 -38.98 8.23
N ARG A 528 -3.81 -38.61 6.94
CA ARG A 528 -4.88 -37.70 6.47
C ARG A 528 -6.30 -38.13 6.78
N ASP A 529 -6.52 -39.44 6.87
CA ASP A 529 -7.83 -40.05 7.10
C ASP A 529 -7.97 -40.62 8.52
N VAL A 530 -7.00 -40.37 9.41
CA VAL A 530 -7.12 -40.68 10.84
C VAL A 530 -8.05 -39.66 11.50
N PRO A 531 -9.05 -40.08 12.31
CA PRO A 531 -9.91 -39.16 13.02
C PRO A 531 -9.12 -38.20 13.93
N LEU A 532 -9.44 -36.91 13.88
CA LEU A 532 -8.85 -35.89 14.74
C LEU A 532 -9.19 -36.10 16.22
N SER A 533 -10.26 -36.83 16.53
CA SER A 533 -10.57 -37.29 17.89
C SER A 533 -9.48 -38.20 18.45
N ASP A 534 -8.73 -38.89 17.59
CA ASP A 534 -7.67 -39.80 17.95
C ASP A 534 -6.30 -39.10 18.02
N PHE A 535 -6.22 -37.80 17.76
CA PHE A 535 -5.02 -36.98 18.00
C PHE A 535 -4.95 -36.57 19.48
N ASN A 536 -4.80 -37.60 20.31
CA ASN A 536 -4.76 -37.56 21.77
C ASN A 536 -3.68 -38.51 22.29
N GLU A 537 -3.49 -38.58 23.61
CA GLU A 537 -2.44 -39.42 24.24
C GLU A 537 -2.55 -40.93 23.95
N THR A 538 -3.75 -41.45 23.68
CA THR A 538 -3.94 -42.88 23.37
C THR A 538 -3.61 -43.20 21.91
N GLY A 539 -3.92 -42.28 20.98
CA GLY A 539 -3.56 -42.35 19.58
C GLY A 539 -4.11 -43.57 18.81
N THR A 540 -3.89 -43.60 17.50
CA THR A 540 -3.98 -44.83 16.70
C THR A 540 -2.59 -45.40 16.46
N ALA A 541 -2.50 -46.66 16.03
CA ALA A 541 -1.22 -47.27 15.64
C ALA A 541 -0.51 -46.45 14.53
N ALA A 542 -1.26 -45.90 13.57
CA ALA A 542 -0.72 -45.06 12.51
C ALA A 542 -0.17 -43.73 13.04
N LEU A 543 -0.90 -43.07 13.96
CA LEU A 543 -0.44 -41.84 14.59
C LEU A 543 0.81 -42.10 15.45
N ASN A 544 0.80 -43.14 16.28
CA ASN A 544 1.92 -43.48 17.16
C ASN A 544 3.18 -43.83 16.37
N ALA A 545 3.05 -44.49 15.21
CA ALA A 545 4.17 -44.74 14.31
C ALA A 545 4.76 -43.43 13.73
N SER A 546 3.90 -42.47 13.41
CA SER A 546 4.31 -41.14 12.92
C SER A 546 5.03 -40.34 14.01
N VAL A 547 4.48 -40.32 15.23
CA VAL A 547 5.10 -39.71 16.43
C VAL A 547 6.50 -40.29 16.67
N ALA A 548 6.62 -41.63 16.61
CA ALA A 548 7.90 -42.30 16.83
C ALA A 548 8.97 -41.92 15.79
N ARG A 549 8.60 -41.86 14.49
CA ARG A 549 9.52 -41.43 13.43
C ARG A 549 9.99 -39.99 13.62
N LEU A 550 9.07 -39.05 13.90
CA LEU A 550 9.43 -37.64 14.10
C LEU A 550 10.29 -37.41 15.33
N ASN A 551 9.97 -38.06 16.47
CA ASN A 551 10.78 -37.96 17.69
C ASN A 551 12.21 -38.51 17.51
N GLY A 552 12.45 -39.35 16.51
CA GLY A 552 13.77 -39.91 16.18
C GLY A 552 14.67 -38.98 15.36
N LEU A 553 14.16 -37.85 14.86
CA LEU A 553 14.93 -36.93 14.01
C LEU A 553 15.75 -35.93 14.84
N ASP A 554 16.88 -35.48 14.28
CA ASP A 554 17.88 -34.63 14.97
C ASP A 554 17.29 -33.34 15.55
N TYR A 555 16.35 -32.69 14.84
CA TYR A 555 15.68 -31.49 15.36
C TYR A 555 14.84 -31.75 16.62
N ALA A 556 14.17 -32.91 16.70
CA ALA A 556 13.36 -33.30 17.85
C ALA A 556 14.23 -33.77 19.02
N THR A 557 15.29 -34.56 18.74
CA THR A 557 16.25 -34.98 19.77
C THR A 557 17.03 -33.79 20.34
N GLY A 558 17.30 -32.77 19.51
CA GLY A 558 17.80 -31.46 19.86
C GLY A 558 16.80 -30.54 20.58
N LYS A 559 15.61 -31.03 20.93
CA LYS A 559 14.55 -30.30 21.67
C LYS A 559 14.02 -29.06 20.94
N PHE A 560 13.89 -29.13 19.62
CA PHE A 560 13.29 -28.09 18.78
C PHE A 560 13.95 -26.72 18.97
N GLN A 561 15.29 -26.69 19.06
CA GLN A 561 16.07 -25.45 19.13
C GLN A 561 15.85 -24.61 17.87
N GLY A 562 15.20 -23.45 17.99
CA GLY A 562 14.78 -22.62 16.86
C GLY A 562 13.29 -22.29 16.99
N ARG A 563 12.47 -22.80 16.07
CA ARG A 563 11.00 -22.66 16.14
C ARG A 563 10.42 -23.78 17.00
N PRO A 564 9.87 -23.46 18.19
CA PRO A 564 9.46 -24.47 19.17
C PRO A 564 8.22 -25.24 18.73
N ARG A 565 8.12 -26.50 19.18
CA ARG A 565 6.91 -27.32 19.12
C ARG A 565 6.34 -27.54 20.52
N LYS A 566 5.04 -27.83 20.60
CA LYS A 566 4.44 -28.28 21.86
C LYS A 566 4.88 -29.71 22.14
N THR A 567 5.34 -29.96 23.35
CA THR A 567 5.85 -31.25 23.79
C THR A 567 5.34 -31.58 25.18
N ASP A 568 5.46 -32.85 25.57
CA ASP A 568 5.32 -33.25 26.96
C ASP A 568 6.47 -32.71 27.85
N ALA A 569 6.44 -33.08 29.14
CA ALA A 569 7.46 -32.72 30.11
C ALA A 569 8.84 -33.34 29.80
N ALA A 570 8.91 -34.40 29.00
CA ALA A 570 10.16 -35.00 28.54
C ALA A 570 10.71 -34.30 27.28
N GLY A 571 10.00 -33.31 26.73
CA GLY A 571 10.38 -32.63 25.50
C GLY A 571 10.21 -33.53 24.27
N GLN A 572 9.21 -34.41 24.27
CA GLN A 572 8.83 -35.26 23.14
C GLN A 572 7.45 -34.87 22.60
N LEU A 573 7.24 -35.10 21.30
CA LEU A 573 5.91 -35.04 20.72
C LEU A 573 5.07 -36.20 21.23
N THR A 574 3.81 -35.93 21.56
CA THR A 574 2.82 -36.96 21.89
C THR A 574 1.69 -36.94 20.87
N GLY A 575 0.77 -37.91 20.94
CA GLY A 575 -0.43 -37.87 20.11
C GLY A 575 -1.29 -36.62 20.37
N GLN A 576 -1.21 -36.02 21.56
CA GLN A 576 -1.89 -34.76 21.88
C GLN A 576 -1.20 -33.54 21.28
N THR A 577 0.14 -33.51 21.19
CA THR A 577 0.87 -32.30 20.76
C THR A 577 1.31 -32.31 19.29
N ILE A 578 1.37 -33.49 18.67
CA ILE A 578 1.77 -33.64 17.27
C ILE A 578 0.82 -32.88 16.34
N PHE A 579 1.39 -32.27 15.31
CA PHE A 579 0.67 -31.50 14.28
C PHE A 579 -0.19 -30.35 14.85
N ARG A 580 0.09 -29.83 16.04
CA ARG A 580 -0.58 -28.63 16.57
C ARG A 580 0.28 -27.38 16.38
N GLY A 581 -0.34 -26.21 16.60
CA GLY A 581 0.37 -24.93 16.61
C GLY A 581 1.33 -24.80 17.79
N SER A 582 2.03 -23.67 17.85
CA SER A 582 2.99 -23.36 18.94
C SER A 582 2.46 -22.38 19.98
N ALA A 583 1.38 -21.66 19.69
CA ALA A 583 0.86 -20.60 20.54
C ALA A 583 0.26 -21.15 21.87
N PRO A 584 0.12 -20.32 22.92
CA PRO A 584 -0.55 -20.72 24.16
C PRO A 584 -1.97 -21.27 23.93
N GLY A 585 -2.30 -22.39 24.57
CA GLY A 585 -3.65 -22.95 24.64
C GLY A 585 -4.04 -23.89 23.50
N VAL A 586 -3.24 -24.00 22.44
CA VAL A 586 -3.53 -24.87 21.28
C VAL A 586 -3.51 -26.36 21.62
N GLU A 587 -2.74 -26.75 22.64
CA GLU A 587 -2.62 -28.11 23.17
C GLU A 587 -3.78 -28.53 24.09
N ASN A 588 -4.61 -27.58 24.54
CA ASN A 588 -5.66 -27.86 25.51
C ASN A 588 -6.93 -28.39 24.83
N GLY A 589 -7.46 -29.52 25.29
CA GLY A 589 -8.72 -30.09 24.79
C GLY A 589 -8.65 -30.63 23.35
N PRO A 590 -9.80 -30.66 22.63
CA PRO A 590 -9.88 -31.19 21.27
C PRO A 590 -8.93 -30.50 20.29
N TYR A 591 -8.54 -31.21 19.24
CA TYR A 591 -7.64 -30.70 18.19
C TYR A 591 -8.21 -29.49 17.45
N LEU A 592 -9.51 -29.51 17.15
CA LEU A 592 -10.19 -28.42 16.47
C LEU A 592 -10.61 -27.33 17.45
N SER A 593 -10.48 -26.09 17.00
CA SER A 593 -11.09 -24.93 17.64
C SER A 593 -12.59 -25.10 17.71
N GLN A 594 -13.18 -24.74 18.85
CA GLN A 594 -14.62 -24.76 19.04
C GLN A 594 -15.35 -23.91 18.00
N PHE A 595 -14.72 -22.82 17.53
CA PHE A 595 -15.25 -21.96 16.47
C PHE A 595 -15.36 -22.62 15.08
N MET A 596 -14.74 -23.79 14.88
CA MET A 596 -14.86 -24.56 13.63
C MET A 596 -15.97 -25.60 13.65
N VAL A 597 -16.57 -25.87 14.81
CA VAL A 597 -17.56 -26.94 14.96
C VAL A 597 -18.87 -26.41 15.52
N MET A 598 -18.83 -25.60 16.58
CA MET A 598 -20.04 -25.20 17.28
C MET A 598 -20.90 -24.23 16.45
N GLY A 599 -22.21 -24.30 16.70
CA GLY A 599 -23.18 -23.30 16.26
C GLY A 599 -23.53 -22.30 17.38
N SER A 600 -24.61 -21.56 17.16
CA SER A 600 -25.22 -20.65 18.12
C SER A 600 -26.71 -20.92 18.20
N ARG A 601 -27.29 -20.78 19.39
CA ARG A 601 -28.75 -20.85 19.56
C ARG A 601 -29.45 -19.72 18.81
N ASP A 602 -30.46 -20.01 18.00
CA ASP A 602 -31.25 -18.98 17.31
C ASP A 602 -32.30 -18.35 18.24
N GLN A 603 -32.83 -17.18 17.87
CA GLN A 603 -33.80 -16.47 18.71
C GLN A 603 -35.16 -17.20 18.82
N ALA A 604 -35.49 -18.02 17.81
CA ALA A 604 -36.71 -18.81 17.79
C ALA A 604 -36.58 -20.16 18.51
N GLY A 605 -35.36 -20.57 18.89
CA GLY A 605 -35.08 -21.84 19.54
C GLY A 605 -35.14 -23.07 18.63
N ASN A 606 -35.06 -22.90 17.30
CA ASN A 606 -35.03 -23.99 16.32
C ASN A 606 -33.68 -24.71 16.28
N HIS A 607 -32.59 -24.02 16.60
CA HIS A 607 -31.25 -24.59 16.60
C HIS A 607 -30.56 -24.34 17.96
N ALA A 608 -29.80 -25.32 18.41
CA ALA A 608 -28.90 -25.28 19.55
C ALA A 608 -27.43 -25.23 19.09
N GLU A 609 -26.53 -25.04 20.05
CA GLU A 609 -25.09 -24.95 19.82
C GLU A 609 -24.51 -26.23 19.17
N ILE A 610 -25.11 -27.39 19.45
CA ILE A 610 -24.73 -28.70 18.90
C ILE A 610 -25.15 -28.90 17.43
N ASP A 611 -26.07 -28.09 16.89
CA ASP A 611 -26.58 -28.29 15.53
C ASP A 611 -25.62 -27.74 14.45
N GLY A 612 -24.59 -26.98 14.87
CA GLY A 612 -23.55 -26.47 13.99
C GLY A 612 -23.95 -25.29 13.10
N TYR A 613 -25.06 -24.62 13.41
CA TYR A 613 -25.51 -23.43 12.68
C TYR A 613 -25.10 -22.14 13.39
N ILE A 614 -24.32 -21.30 12.73
CA ILE A 614 -23.96 -19.96 13.20
C ILE A 614 -25.03 -18.97 12.74
N ASN A 615 -25.55 -18.16 13.67
CA ASN A 615 -26.46 -17.07 13.32
C ASN A 615 -25.72 -16.01 12.50
N TYR A 616 -26.22 -15.72 11.30
CA TYR A 616 -25.74 -14.65 10.44
C TYR A 616 -26.87 -13.64 10.19
N GLY A 617 -27.09 -12.77 11.19
CA GLY A 617 -28.22 -11.86 11.18
C GLY A 617 -29.55 -12.63 11.16
N ALA A 618 -30.26 -12.55 10.03
CA ALA A 618 -31.52 -13.27 9.81
C ALA A 618 -31.35 -14.63 9.09
N LEU A 619 -30.11 -15.00 8.76
CA LEU A 619 -29.76 -16.26 8.09
C LEU A 619 -28.89 -17.12 9.01
N ALA A 620 -28.50 -18.30 8.53
CA ALA A 620 -27.58 -19.19 9.22
C ALA A 620 -26.44 -19.65 8.30
N ILE A 621 -25.26 -19.87 8.89
CA ILE A 621 -24.10 -20.49 8.25
C ILE A 621 -23.95 -21.90 8.84
N ASP A 622 -23.86 -22.90 7.97
CA ASP A 622 -23.67 -24.30 8.34
C ASP A 622 -22.17 -24.63 8.43
N GLN A 623 -21.71 -25.11 9.60
CA GLN A 623 -20.32 -25.51 9.84
C GLN A 623 -19.91 -26.79 9.09
N ARG A 624 -20.85 -27.54 8.52
CA ARG A 624 -20.55 -28.78 7.78
C ARG A 624 -19.91 -28.47 6.42
N VAL A 625 -18.78 -29.11 6.15
CA VAL A 625 -17.91 -28.89 4.99
C VAL A 625 -18.07 -29.99 3.96
N LEU A 626 -17.85 -29.67 2.68
CA LEU A 626 -17.74 -30.69 1.64
C LEU A 626 -16.56 -31.63 1.95
N THR A 627 -16.74 -32.92 1.67
CA THR A 627 -15.74 -33.96 1.96
C THR A 627 -15.03 -34.39 0.69
N ALA A 628 -13.70 -34.47 0.72
CA ALA A 628 -12.96 -35.13 -0.35
C ALA A 628 -13.00 -36.65 -0.17
N THR A 629 -12.90 -37.40 -1.28
CA THR A 629 -12.85 -38.88 -1.26
C THR A 629 -11.72 -39.37 -0.32
N PRO A 630 -12.03 -40.15 0.74
CA PRO A 630 -11.02 -40.69 1.66
C PRO A 630 -9.98 -41.54 0.94
N GLY A 631 -8.71 -41.43 1.34
CA GLY A 631 -7.59 -42.17 0.73
C GLY A 631 -7.23 -41.76 -0.71
N LYS A 632 -7.91 -40.77 -1.31
CA LYS A 632 -7.58 -40.26 -2.64
C LYS A 632 -6.60 -39.09 -2.54
N ASP A 633 -5.37 -39.33 -2.96
CA ASP A 633 -4.31 -38.33 -3.07
C ASP A 633 -3.84 -38.19 -4.52
N TYR A 634 -3.07 -37.14 -4.82
CA TYR A 634 -2.64 -36.76 -6.16
C TYR A 634 -1.11 -36.60 -6.23
N MET A 635 -0.56 -36.46 -7.45
CA MET A 635 0.88 -36.30 -7.70
C MET A 635 1.75 -37.44 -7.14
N GLN A 636 1.21 -38.67 -7.14
CA GLN A 636 1.90 -39.87 -6.62
C GLN A 636 2.83 -40.54 -7.65
N ASP A 637 2.77 -40.12 -8.92
CA ASP A 637 3.65 -40.56 -10.00
C ASP A 637 4.41 -39.38 -10.62
N TRP A 638 5.54 -39.69 -11.26
CA TRP A 638 6.45 -38.68 -11.79
C TRP A 638 5.84 -37.83 -12.92
N ALA A 639 4.99 -38.42 -13.76
CA ALA A 639 4.40 -37.72 -14.89
C ALA A 639 3.35 -36.70 -14.42
N SER A 640 2.49 -37.07 -13.48
CA SER A 640 1.53 -36.14 -12.88
C SER A 640 2.24 -35.04 -12.09
N TRP A 641 3.28 -35.37 -11.33
CA TRP A 641 4.10 -34.39 -10.62
C TRP A 641 4.75 -33.38 -11.58
N HIS A 642 5.40 -33.87 -12.64
CA HIS A 642 6.09 -33.04 -13.63
C HIS A 642 5.10 -32.11 -14.35
N SER A 643 3.95 -32.63 -14.80
CA SER A 643 2.90 -31.82 -15.42
C SER A 643 2.41 -30.67 -14.52
N VAL A 644 2.22 -30.93 -13.22
CA VAL A 644 1.86 -29.88 -12.26
C VAL A 644 2.98 -28.86 -12.06
N GLN A 645 4.25 -29.29 -12.05
CA GLN A 645 5.38 -28.35 -11.92
C GLN A 645 5.54 -27.44 -13.13
N GLN A 646 5.19 -27.90 -14.33
CA GLN A 646 5.13 -27.10 -15.57
C GLN A 646 4.01 -26.02 -15.53
N GLY A 647 3.16 -26.08 -14.51
CA GLY A 647 2.04 -25.16 -14.32
C GLY A 647 0.80 -25.51 -15.14
N HIS A 648 0.70 -26.74 -15.67
CA HIS A 648 -0.49 -27.18 -16.40
C HIS A 648 -1.73 -27.15 -15.51
N ASP A 649 -2.85 -26.72 -16.10
CA ASP A 649 -4.13 -26.65 -15.40
C ASP A 649 -4.84 -28.00 -15.37
N VAL A 650 -4.49 -28.81 -14.36
CA VAL A 650 -5.09 -30.13 -14.13
C VAL A 650 -6.52 -30.10 -13.59
N ASN A 651 -7.03 -28.91 -13.23
CA ASN A 651 -8.40 -28.73 -12.75
C ASN A 651 -9.39 -28.43 -13.88
N ASN A 652 -8.91 -27.94 -15.03
CA ASN A 652 -9.74 -27.64 -16.19
C ASN A 652 -9.62 -28.75 -17.25
N GLY A 653 -10.46 -29.79 -17.12
CA GLY A 653 -10.48 -30.96 -18.00
C GLY A 653 -9.70 -32.19 -17.50
N GLY A 654 -9.12 -32.11 -16.29
CA GLY A 654 -8.50 -33.24 -15.58
C GLY A 654 -9.38 -33.82 -14.44
N PRO A 655 -8.82 -34.67 -13.56
CA PRO A 655 -9.61 -35.43 -12.58
C PRO A 655 -10.32 -34.57 -11.53
N GLY A 656 -9.80 -33.36 -11.23
CA GLY A 656 -10.31 -32.47 -10.19
C GLY A 656 -10.38 -33.11 -8.80
N GLN A 657 -10.80 -32.35 -7.78
CA GLN A 657 -11.12 -32.92 -6.48
C GLN A 657 -12.58 -33.42 -6.50
N GLU A 658 -12.79 -34.71 -6.26
CA GLU A 658 -14.14 -35.26 -6.06
C GLU A 658 -14.66 -34.87 -4.68
N LEU A 659 -15.80 -34.18 -4.65
CA LEU A 659 -16.43 -33.68 -3.43
C LEU A 659 -17.75 -34.41 -3.16
N GLY A 660 -17.88 -34.92 -1.94
CA GLY A 660 -19.05 -35.65 -1.43
C GLY A 660 -19.97 -34.79 -0.56
N ALA A 661 -20.77 -35.48 0.26
CA ALA A 661 -21.73 -34.85 1.17
C ALA A 661 -21.03 -34.00 2.26
N ARG A 662 -21.80 -33.08 2.85
CA ARG A 662 -21.32 -32.22 3.91
C ARG A 662 -21.33 -32.92 5.27
N ARG A 663 -20.27 -32.74 6.07
CA ARG A 663 -20.17 -33.20 7.47
C ARG A 663 -19.32 -32.25 8.32
N PHE A 664 -19.34 -32.40 9.64
CA PHE A 664 -18.40 -31.70 10.51
C PHE A 664 -16.97 -32.19 10.25
N ILE A 665 -16.00 -31.27 10.27
CA ILE A 665 -14.58 -31.61 10.10
C ILE A 665 -14.19 -32.64 11.15
N CYS A 666 -13.79 -33.84 10.72
CA CYS A 666 -13.37 -34.89 11.63
C CYS A 666 -12.04 -35.57 11.27
N THR A 667 -11.47 -35.29 10.09
CA THR A 667 -10.14 -35.77 9.67
C THR A 667 -9.25 -34.61 9.20
N PRO A 668 -7.91 -34.79 9.17
CA PRO A 668 -7.01 -33.83 8.51
C PRO A 668 -7.39 -33.55 7.04
N ARG A 669 -7.93 -34.54 6.30
CA ARG A 669 -8.41 -34.35 4.92
C ARG A 669 -9.61 -33.40 4.85
N ASP A 670 -10.52 -33.45 5.82
CA ASP A 670 -11.63 -32.49 5.89
C ASP A 670 -11.11 -31.07 6.14
N LEU A 671 -10.12 -30.93 7.03
CA LEU A 671 -9.50 -29.63 7.32
C LEU A 671 -8.72 -29.09 6.11
N ALA A 672 -7.98 -29.96 5.40
CA ALA A 672 -7.34 -29.63 4.13
C ALA A 672 -8.36 -29.18 3.08
N THR A 673 -9.53 -29.83 3.01
CA THR A 673 -10.61 -29.48 2.09
C THR A 673 -11.24 -28.14 2.45
N TYR A 674 -11.43 -27.84 3.74
CA TYR A 674 -11.91 -26.53 4.20
C TYR A 674 -11.00 -25.42 3.70
N VAL A 675 -9.70 -25.54 3.96
CA VAL A 675 -8.73 -24.49 3.61
C VAL A 675 -8.39 -24.46 2.11
N HIS A 676 -8.94 -25.37 1.31
CA HIS A 676 -8.82 -25.33 -0.15
C HIS A 676 -9.72 -24.24 -0.74
N TYR A 677 -10.92 -24.07 -0.17
CA TYR A 677 -11.97 -23.23 -0.74
C TYR A 677 -12.45 -22.11 0.19
N ASP A 678 -11.85 -21.96 1.38
CA ASP A 678 -12.25 -20.93 2.32
C ASP A 678 -12.06 -19.53 1.72
N ALA A 679 -13.06 -18.67 1.95
CA ALA A 679 -12.95 -17.26 1.60
C ALA A 679 -12.08 -16.53 2.63
N LEU A 680 -10.77 -16.75 2.59
CA LEU A 680 -9.67 -16.13 3.34
C LEU A 680 -9.96 -15.75 4.82
N TYR A 681 -10.76 -14.73 5.10
CA TYR A 681 -11.15 -14.33 6.46
C TYR A 681 -12.38 -15.10 7.03
N GLN A 682 -12.93 -16.07 6.28
CA GLN A 682 -14.16 -16.81 6.60
C GLN A 682 -14.17 -17.38 8.03
N ALA A 683 -13.12 -18.08 8.43
CA ALA A 683 -13.05 -18.74 9.73
C ALA A 683 -13.13 -17.75 10.91
N TYR A 684 -12.48 -16.60 10.78
CA TYR A 684 -12.40 -15.59 11.84
C TYR A 684 -13.64 -14.71 11.87
N LEU A 685 -14.27 -14.45 10.72
CA LEU A 685 -15.58 -13.83 10.65
C LEU A 685 -16.64 -14.72 11.33
N ASN A 686 -16.61 -16.03 11.06
CA ASN A 686 -17.48 -17.00 11.71
C ASN A 686 -17.28 -16.99 13.24
N ALA A 687 -16.04 -16.98 13.72
CA ALA A 687 -15.73 -16.84 15.14
C ALA A 687 -16.28 -15.52 15.72
N CYS A 688 -16.12 -14.40 15.01
CA CYS A 688 -16.67 -13.11 15.41
C CYS A 688 -18.19 -13.13 15.54
N LEU A 689 -18.89 -13.75 14.58
CA LEU A 689 -20.36 -13.89 14.61
C LEU A 689 -20.82 -14.76 15.79
N LEU A 690 -20.12 -15.86 16.06
CA LEU A 690 -20.37 -16.70 17.23
C LEU A 690 -20.19 -15.92 18.54
N LEU A 691 -19.07 -15.20 18.68
CA LEU A 691 -18.79 -14.39 19.88
C LEU A 691 -19.85 -13.32 20.13
N LEU A 692 -20.25 -12.60 19.09
CA LEU A 692 -21.32 -11.61 19.17
C LEU A 692 -22.67 -12.25 19.51
N GLY A 693 -23.01 -13.37 18.85
CA GLY A 693 -24.26 -14.11 19.09
C GLY A 693 -24.35 -14.71 20.49
N MET A 694 -23.22 -15.08 21.09
CA MET A 694 -23.12 -15.56 22.47
C MET A 694 -23.15 -14.44 23.50
N GLY A 695 -22.96 -13.18 23.10
CA GLY A 695 -22.69 -12.08 24.02
C GLY A 695 -21.40 -12.31 24.81
N ALA A 696 -20.34 -12.77 24.14
CA ALA A 696 -19.03 -12.90 24.77
C ALA A 696 -18.53 -11.53 25.26
N PRO A 697 -17.89 -11.46 26.45
CA PRO A 697 -17.43 -10.19 27.01
C PRO A 697 -16.38 -9.52 26.11
N PHE A 698 -16.47 -8.19 25.98
CA PHE A 698 -15.45 -7.37 25.32
C PHE A 698 -14.28 -7.09 26.29
N ASP A 699 -13.14 -6.64 25.75
CA ASP A 699 -11.97 -6.28 26.56
C ASP A 699 -12.38 -5.31 27.71
N PRO A 700 -12.03 -5.62 28.97
CA PRO A 700 -12.40 -4.80 30.13
C PRO A 700 -11.98 -3.33 30.03
N ALA A 701 -10.95 -3.01 29.25
CA ALA A 701 -10.41 -1.67 29.08
C ALA A 701 -11.35 -0.71 28.36
N PHE A 702 -12.30 -1.21 27.57
CA PHE A 702 -13.33 -0.40 26.92
C PHE A 702 -14.74 -1.00 27.06
N ALA A 703 -14.92 -2.03 27.90
CA ALA A 703 -16.22 -2.66 28.15
C ALA A 703 -17.29 -1.64 28.60
N ASN A 704 -16.92 -0.65 29.41
CA ASN A 704 -17.78 0.47 29.80
C ASN A 704 -18.24 1.31 28.58
N LEU A 705 -17.37 1.57 27.60
CA LEU A 705 -17.70 2.29 26.37
C LEU A 705 -18.65 1.49 25.48
N SER A 706 -18.56 0.17 25.54
CA SER A 706 -19.48 -0.73 24.83
C SER A 706 -20.88 -0.84 25.45
N GLY A 707 -21.07 -0.31 26.67
CA GLY A 707 -22.32 -0.45 27.43
C GLY A 707 -22.49 -1.81 28.10
N MET A 708 -21.51 -2.71 27.99
CA MET A 708 -21.45 -3.93 28.79
C MET A 708 -21.03 -3.58 30.22
N ARG A 709 -21.74 -4.13 31.21
CA ARG A 709 -21.34 -4.00 32.63
C ARG A 709 -20.01 -4.73 32.83
N GLY A 710 -18.92 -3.98 32.92
CA GLY A 710 -17.61 -4.52 33.27
C GLY A 710 -17.61 -5.07 34.71
N TYR A 711 -16.61 -5.91 34.99
CA TYR A 711 -16.35 -6.52 36.30
C TYR A 711 -16.27 -5.50 37.46
N TYR A 712 -15.86 -4.25 37.16
CA TYR A 712 -15.71 -3.20 38.17
C TYR A 712 -17.04 -2.56 38.63
N ASP A 713 -18.12 -2.61 37.83
CA ASP A 713 -19.41 -2.00 38.19
C ASP A 713 -20.44 -3.01 38.70
N ALA A 714 -20.29 -4.30 38.38
CA ALA A 714 -21.29 -5.31 38.74
C ALA A 714 -21.30 -5.69 40.23
N ALA A 715 -20.23 -5.36 40.99
CA ALA A 715 -20.06 -5.87 42.35
C ALA A 715 -20.47 -4.91 43.48
N THR A 716 -20.66 -3.59 43.26
CA THR A 716 -20.88 -2.68 44.41
C THR A 716 -21.87 -1.53 44.25
N ASP A 717 -22.30 -1.13 43.05
CA ASP A 717 -23.26 -0.02 42.93
C ASP A 717 -24.32 -0.21 41.84
N THR A 718 -25.54 -0.53 42.27
CA THR A 718 -26.72 -0.61 41.38
C THR A 718 -27.15 0.75 40.82
N LYS A 719 -26.50 1.85 41.22
CA LYS A 719 -26.75 3.22 40.72
C LYS A 719 -25.91 3.63 39.50
N LEU A 720 -24.89 2.86 39.11
CA LEU A 720 -24.02 3.13 37.95
C LEU A 720 -24.40 2.27 36.73
N ALA A 721 -25.65 2.37 36.25
CA ALA A 721 -26.01 1.78 34.97
C ALA A 721 -25.48 2.68 33.83
N PRO A 722 -24.75 2.14 32.83
CA PRO A 722 -24.32 2.94 31.68
C PRO A 722 -25.55 3.40 30.87
N ASN A 723 -25.59 4.69 30.53
CA ASN A 723 -26.64 5.30 29.69
C ASN A 723 -26.25 5.37 28.20
N ALA A 724 -25.11 4.78 27.83
CA ALA A 724 -24.57 4.73 26.47
C ALA A 724 -24.00 3.32 26.20
N GLY A 725 -23.92 2.93 24.92
CA GLY A 725 -23.40 1.64 24.51
C GLY A 725 -22.79 1.66 23.10
N GLY A 726 -22.02 0.62 22.81
CA GLY A 726 -21.26 0.49 21.57
C GLY A 726 -22.08 -0.11 20.44
N PHE A 727 -21.78 0.32 19.21
CA PHE A 727 -22.32 -0.26 17.98
C PHE A 727 -21.38 0.08 16.82
N ALA A 728 -21.45 1.32 16.31
CA ALA A 728 -20.55 1.81 15.27
C ALA A 728 -19.09 1.88 15.78
N LEU A 729 -18.93 2.23 17.06
CA LEU A 729 -17.68 2.12 17.82
C LEU A 729 -17.90 1.19 19.00
N TYR A 730 -16.85 0.50 19.44
CA TYR A 730 -16.86 -0.40 20.61
C TYR A 730 -17.97 -1.46 20.60
N GLY A 731 -18.51 -1.83 19.44
CA GLY A 731 -19.58 -2.81 19.29
C GLY A 731 -19.44 -3.66 18.02
N GLY A 732 -20.48 -4.45 17.72
CA GLY A 732 -20.46 -5.46 16.65
C GLY A 732 -19.96 -4.97 15.29
N PRO A 733 -20.54 -3.93 14.68
CA PRO A 733 -20.07 -3.38 13.41
C PRO A 733 -18.59 -2.99 13.38
N HIS A 734 -18.04 -2.49 14.50
CA HIS A 734 -16.63 -2.11 14.59
C HIS A 734 -15.73 -3.33 14.41
N ILE A 735 -15.92 -4.38 15.22
CA ILE A 735 -15.09 -5.60 15.15
C ILE A 735 -15.31 -6.39 13.86
N LEU A 736 -16.55 -6.45 13.33
CA LEU A 736 -16.83 -7.09 12.04
C LEU A 736 -16.06 -6.44 10.88
N THR A 737 -15.80 -5.13 10.97
CA THR A 737 -14.98 -4.41 9.99
C THR A 737 -13.49 -4.67 10.22
N LEU A 738 -13.01 -4.51 11.46
CA LEU A 738 -11.59 -4.70 11.80
C LEU A 738 -11.07 -6.10 11.44
N VAL A 739 -11.85 -7.14 11.77
CA VAL A 739 -11.46 -8.53 11.51
C VAL A 739 -11.36 -8.84 10.01
N THR A 740 -12.06 -8.09 9.13
CA THR A 740 -12.05 -8.34 7.69
C THR A 740 -11.08 -7.43 6.93
N GLU A 741 -10.97 -6.15 7.30
CA GLU A 741 -10.17 -5.18 6.56
C GLU A 741 -8.66 -5.44 6.62
N VAL A 742 -8.18 -6.08 7.68
CA VAL A 742 -6.75 -6.38 7.89
C VAL A 742 -6.21 -7.40 6.89
N ALA A 743 -7.07 -8.28 6.36
CA ALA A 743 -6.65 -9.41 5.54
C ALA A 743 -5.85 -9.00 4.29
N THR A 744 -6.23 -7.90 3.62
CA THR A 744 -5.53 -7.46 2.41
C THR A 744 -4.15 -6.85 2.70
N ARG A 745 -3.96 -6.24 3.88
CA ARG A 745 -2.66 -5.69 4.33
C ARG A 745 -1.70 -6.83 4.65
N ALA A 746 -2.20 -7.84 5.37
CA ALA A 746 -1.50 -9.10 5.61
C ALA A 746 -1.07 -9.79 4.29
N LEU A 747 -1.95 -9.85 3.30
CA LEU A 747 -1.63 -10.46 2.00
C LEU A 747 -0.54 -9.71 1.23
N LYS A 748 -0.54 -8.36 1.23
CA LYS A 748 0.50 -7.58 0.56
C LYS A 748 1.87 -7.84 1.17
N ALA A 749 1.98 -7.81 2.51
CA ALA A 749 3.22 -8.08 3.23
C ALA A 749 3.78 -9.47 2.94
N VAL A 750 2.95 -10.52 3.04
CA VAL A 750 3.41 -11.89 2.77
C VAL A 750 3.72 -12.11 1.29
N ARG A 751 3.10 -11.37 0.35
CA ARG A 751 3.45 -11.43 -1.07
C ARG A 751 4.86 -10.87 -1.32
N TYR A 752 5.27 -9.82 -0.61
CA TYR A 752 6.64 -9.33 -0.64
C TYR A 752 7.62 -10.39 -0.14
N GLN A 753 7.34 -11.01 1.00
CA GLN A 753 8.18 -12.09 1.54
C GLN A 753 8.30 -13.29 0.58
N LYS A 754 7.20 -13.65 -0.08
CA LYS A 754 7.16 -14.76 -1.04
C LYS A 754 8.00 -14.49 -2.28
N PHE A 755 7.72 -13.40 -2.99
CA PHE A 755 8.31 -13.15 -4.32
C PHE A 755 9.61 -12.36 -4.26
N ASN A 756 9.67 -11.28 -3.48
CA ASN A 756 10.80 -10.36 -3.50
C ASN A 756 11.95 -10.78 -2.60
N ASN A 757 11.68 -11.53 -1.52
CA ASN A 757 12.68 -11.94 -0.54
C ASN A 757 13.07 -13.42 -0.63
N HIS A 758 12.18 -14.35 -0.27
CA HIS A 758 12.59 -15.72 0.04
C HIS A 758 12.55 -16.69 -1.14
N LEU A 759 11.58 -16.54 -2.05
CA LEU A 759 11.35 -17.45 -3.18
C LEU A 759 11.44 -18.95 -2.84
N ARG A 760 11.10 -19.36 -1.61
CA ARG A 760 11.28 -20.75 -1.15
C ARG A 760 10.37 -21.71 -1.91
N LEU A 761 10.94 -22.85 -2.35
CA LEU A 761 10.21 -23.95 -2.99
C LEU A 761 9.10 -24.54 -2.10
N ARG A 762 8.10 -25.19 -2.71
CA ARG A 762 6.98 -25.85 -2.02
C ARG A 762 7.35 -27.27 -1.54
N PRO A 763 6.63 -27.87 -0.57
CA PRO A 763 6.90 -29.24 -0.12
C PRO A 763 6.85 -30.29 -1.23
N GLU A 764 5.88 -30.18 -2.16
CA GLU A 764 5.79 -31.06 -3.33
C GLU A 764 7.06 -31.01 -4.21
N ALA A 765 7.71 -29.85 -4.26
CA ALA A 765 8.92 -29.65 -5.01
C ALA A 765 10.07 -30.34 -4.27
N LEU A 766 10.28 -30.05 -2.98
CA LEU A 766 11.34 -30.67 -2.17
C LEU A 766 11.24 -32.21 -2.14
N ALA A 767 10.04 -32.76 -2.04
CA ALA A 767 9.79 -34.20 -2.10
C ALA A 767 10.32 -34.84 -3.40
N ALA A 768 10.17 -34.16 -4.53
CA ALA A 768 10.75 -34.65 -5.79
C ALA A 768 12.29 -34.57 -5.81
N ARG A 769 12.91 -33.63 -5.10
CA ARG A 769 14.38 -33.60 -4.94
C ARG A 769 14.84 -34.75 -4.04
N VAL A 770 14.03 -35.14 -3.05
CA VAL A 770 14.26 -36.35 -2.24
C VAL A 770 14.11 -37.61 -3.11
N GLU A 771 13.11 -37.68 -3.98
CA GLU A 771 12.90 -38.78 -4.93
C GLU A 771 14.08 -38.92 -5.92
N LYS A 772 14.53 -37.81 -6.50
CA LYS A 772 15.62 -37.77 -7.50
C LYS A 772 17.00 -37.47 -6.91
N ALA A 773 17.17 -37.61 -5.59
CA ALA A 773 18.37 -37.17 -4.87
C ALA A 773 19.68 -37.66 -5.51
N ALA A 774 19.75 -38.95 -5.84
CA ALA A 774 20.95 -39.56 -6.44
C ALA A 774 21.31 -38.93 -7.79
N ILE A 775 20.33 -38.77 -8.69
CA ILE A 775 20.55 -38.22 -10.03
C ILE A 775 20.89 -36.73 -9.96
N ILE A 776 20.21 -35.98 -9.08
CA ILE A 776 20.49 -34.55 -8.89
C ILE A 776 21.93 -34.35 -8.39
N ASP A 777 22.34 -35.08 -7.35
CA ASP A 777 23.67 -34.95 -6.77
C ASP A 777 24.78 -35.46 -7.71
N GLU A 778 24.49 -36.45 -8.57
CA GLU A 778 25.41 -36.90 -9.62
C GLU A 778 25.59 -35.85 -10.72
N LYS A 779 24.49 -35.29 -11.24
CA LYS A 779 24.52 -34.32 -12.33
C LYS A 779 24.98 -32.93 -11.92
N HIS A 780 24.76 -32.56 -10.66
CA HIS A 780 25.13 -31.26 -10.12
C HIS A 780 26.03 -31.41 -8.89
N PRO A 781 27.33 -31.76 -9.05
CA PRO A 781 28.26 -31.92 -7.93
C PRO A 781 28.37 -30.71 -7.00
N SER A 782 27.99 -29.51 -7.48
CA SER A 782 27.88 -28.30 -6.67
C SER A 782 26.89 -28.39 -5.51
N THR A 783 25.95 -29.35 -5.52
CA THR A 783 25.07 -29.63 -4.37
C THR A 783 25.82 -30.33 -3.22
N CYS A 784 26.99 -30.90 -3.47
CA CYS A 784 27.81 -31.60 -2.48
C CYS A 784 27.07 -32.74 -1.74
N GLY A 785 26.19 -33.45 -2.47
CA GLY A 785 25.43 -34.57 -1.93
C GLY A 785 24.30 -34.16 -0.98
N ALA A 786 23.87 -32.89 -1.02
CA ALA A 786 22.94 -32.34 -0.03
C ALA A 786 21.57 -33.04 -0.06
N PHE A 787 21.06 -33.44 -1.22
CA PHE A 787 19.76 -34.10 -1.33
C PHE A 787 19.82 -35.55 -0.87
N GLY A 788 20.92 -36.26 -1.16
CA GLY A 788 21.18 -37.59 -0.62
C GLY A 788 21.28 -37.59 0.90
N LYS A 789 21.93 -36.58 1.49
CA LYS A 789 21.98 -36.40 2.96
C LYS A 789 20.59 -36.13 3.55
N LEU A 790 19.81 -35.23 2.96
CA LEU A 790 18.43 -34.98 3.39
C LEU A 790 17.60 -36.27 3.34
N ARG A 791 17.63 -36.99 2.21
CA ARG A 791 16.92 -38.28 2.06
C ARG A 791 17.34 -39.29 3.13
N HIS A 792 18.62 -39.35 3.46
CA HIS A 792 19.15 -40.23 4.49
C HIS A 792 18.65 -39.84 5.90
N GLN A 793 18.66 -38.54 6.24
CA GLN A 793 18.19 -38.03 7.54
C GLN A 793 16.72 -38.42 7.81
N ILE A 794 15.86 -38.40 6.79
CA ILE A 794 14.44 -38.73 6.92
C ILE A 794 14.08 -40.12 6.37
N CYS A 795 15.04 -41.03 6.28
CA CYS A 795 14.86 -42.31 5.57
C CYS A 795 13.69 -43.16 6.11
N GLY A 796 13.47 -43.17 7.43
CA GLY A 796 12.34 -43.88 8.04
C GLY A 796 10.98 -43.39 7.55
N THR A 797 10.83 -42.08 7.37
CA THR A 797 9.61 -41.47 6.82
C THR A 797 9.51 -41.68 5.31
N VAL A 798 10.63 -41.61 4.58
CA VAL A 798 10.67 -41.89 3.14
C VAL A 798 10.21 -43.32 2.83
N GLU A 799 10.69 -44.32 3.57
CA GLU A 799 10.24 -45.70 3.36
C GLU A 799 8.76 -45.90 3.69
N ALA A 800 8.22 -45.20 4.70
CA ALA A 800 6.79 -45.22 4.99
C ALA A 800 5.95 -44.63 3.84
N ILE A 801 6.42 -43.55 3.21
CA ILE A 801 5.77 -42.94 2.04
C ILE A 801 5.87 -43.84 0.82
N LYS A 802 7.02 -44.45 0.56
CA LYS A 802 7.17 -45.42 -0.54
C LYS A 802 6.21 -46.60 -0.37
N ALA A 803 6.07 -47.11 0.86
CA ALA A 803 5.09 -48.15 1.15
C ALA A 803 3.64 -47.69 0.91
N PHE A 804 3.33 -46.41 1.16
CA PHE A 804 2.03 -45.81 0.92
C PHE A 804 1.73 -45.53 -0.57
N ASN A 805 2.72 -45.06 -1.33
CA ASN A 805 2.56 -44.61 -2.73
C ASN A 805 2.81 -45.70 -3.80
N GLY A 806 3.27 -46.88 -3.41
CA GLY A 806 3.69 -47.89 -4.40
C GLY A 806 5.10 -47.64 -4.94
N ASP A 807 6.05 -47.44 -4.03
CA ASP A 807 7.51 -47.32 -4.23
C ASP A 807 8.05 -45.95 -4.71
N THR A 808 7.24 -44.89 -4.72
CA THR A 808 7.70 -43.51 -4.97
C THR A 808 7.82 -42.70 -3.68
N ALA A 809 8.84 -41.84 -3.56
CA ALA A 809 8.99 -40.92 -2.43
C ALA A 809 8.36 -39.54 -2.69
N LEU A 810 7.54 -39.39 -3.74
CA LEU A 810 6.80 -38.15 -3.98
C LEU A 810 5.84 -37.86 -2.83
N LEU A 811 5.56 -36.59 -2.57
CA LEU A 811 4.57 -36.21 -1.56
C LEU A 811 3.18 -36.49 -2.12
N PRO A 812 2.37 -37.40 -1.54
CA PRO A 812 0.98 -37.54 -1.94
C PRO A 812 0.30 -36.20 -1.62
N MET A 813 -0.29 -35.53 -2.59
CA MET A 813 -0.93 -34.22 -2.42
C MET A 813 -2.42 -34.37 -2.16
N ALA A 814 -2.99 -33.56 -1.28
CA ALA A 814 -4.45 -33.57 -1.07
C ALA A 814 -5.23 -32.91 -2.23
N PHE A 815 -4.56 -32.04 -2.99
CA PHE A 815 -5.14 -31.28 -4.10
C PHE A 815 -4.54 -31.75 -5.43
N ALA A 816 -5.38 -31.84 -6.46
CA ALA A 816 -4.95 -32.31 -7.78
C ALA A 816 -3.88 -31.39 -8.39
N GLU A 817 -4.03 -30.08 -8.23
CA GLU A 817 -3.11 -29.06 -8.73
C GLU A 817 -1.91 -28.79 -7.80
N GLY A 818 -1.83 -29.51 -6.69
CA GLY A 818 -0.85 -29.29 -5.62
C GLY A 818 -0.98 -27.89 -5.02
N SER A 819 0.15 -27.21 -4.83
CA SER A 819 0.19 -25.86 -4.27
C SER A 819 -0.31 -24.77 -5.23
N PRO A 820 -0.73 -23.61 -4.68
CA PRO A 820 -0.96 -22.38 -5.44
C PRO A 820 0.25 -21.92 -6.26
N MET A 821 0.01 -21.11 -7.29
CA MET A 821 1.06 -20.60 -8.19
C MET A 821 1.82 -19.41 -7.58
N HIS A 822 2.37 -19.63 -6.39
CA HIS A 822 3.26 -18.68 -5.70
C HIS A 822 4.16 -19.41 -4.67
N PRO A 823 5.31 -18.81 -4.30
CA PRO A 823 6.28 -19.38 -3.35
C PRO A 823 5.68 -19.79 -2.00
N THR A 824 6.38 -20.66 -1.26
CA THR A 824 5.84 -21.22 -0.02
C THR A 824 5.93 -20.25 1.16
N TYR A 825 7.04 -19.51 1.32
CA TYR A 825 7.35 -18.81 2.57
C TYR A 825 7.21 -17.30 2.43
N GLY A 826 6.42 -16.60 3.26
CA GLY A 826 5.47 -17.09 4.29
C GLY A 826 4.14 -17.60 3.74
N ALA A 827 3.19 -18.06 4.55
CA ALA A 827 1.87 -18.54 4.14
C ALA A 827 0.78 -17.45 4.20
N GLY A 828 -0.01 -17.34 3.13
CA GLY A 828 -1.10 -16.36 3.02
C GLY A 828 -2.17 -16.56 4.09
N HIS A 829 -2.71 -17.78 4.18
CA HIS A 829 -3.65 -18.19 5.23
C HIS A 829 -3.12 -17.89 6.64
N ALA A 830 -1.87 -18.22 6.94
CA ALA A 830 -1.31 -18.00 8.28
C ALA A 830 -1.10 -16.52 8.62
N THR A 831 -0.70 -15.70 7.65
CA THR A 831 -0.55 -14.25 7.87
C THR A 831 -1.91 -13.60 8.14
N VAL A 832 -2.94 -13.98 7.38
CA VAL A 832 -4.31 -13.51 7.62
C VAL A 832 -4.86 -14.05 8.94
N ALA A 833 -4.59 -15.32 9.26
CA ALA A 833 -4.96 -15.91 10.54
C ALA A 833 -4.41 -15.11 11.73
N GLY A 834 -3.11 -14.81 11.68
CA GLY A 834 -2.42 -14.04 12.71
C GLY A 834 -3.04 -12.66 12.87
N ALA A 835 -3.31 -11.99 11.75
CA ALA A 835 -3.91 -10.68 11.73
C ALA A 835 -5.36 -10.66 12.26
N CYS A 836 -6.24 -11.49 11.71
CA CYS A 836 -7.66 -11.55 12.09
C CYS A 836 -7.85 -11.97 13.55
N VAL A 837 -7.12 -12.99 14.00
CA VAL A 837 -7.20 -13.43 15.41
C VAL A 837 -6.64 -12.37 16.35
N THR A 838 -5.61 -11.63 15.97
CA THR A 838 -5.11 -10.50 16.77
C THR A 838 -6.18 -9.42 16.94
N MET A 839 -6.95 -9.10 15.89
CA MET A 839 -8.10 -8.18 16.00
C MET A 839 -9.16 -8.70 16.99
N LEU A 840 -9.46 -10.00 16.97
CA LEU A 840 -10.40 -10.61 17.92
C LEU A 840 -9.86 -10.60 19.35
N LYS A 841 -8.59 -10.95 19.55
CA LYS A 841 -7.91 -10.91 20.86
C LYS A 841 -7.84 -9.49 21.44
N ALA A 842 -7.74 -8.47 20.58
CA ALA A 842 -7.74 -7.08 21.00
C ALA A 842 -9.12 -6.57 21.40
N PHE A 843 -10.20 -7.17 20.88
CA PHE A 843 -11.56 -6.67 21.05
C PHE A 843 -12.35 -7.40 22.15
N PHE A 844 -12.09 -8.70 22.33
CA PHE A 844 -12.79 -9.55 23.30
C PHE A 844 -11.94 -9.83 24.55
N ASP A 845 -12.59 -10.08 25.68
CA ASP A 845 -11.91 -10.52 26.90
C ASP A 845 -11.36 -11.94 26.71
N THR A 846 -10.06 -12.02 26.44
CA THR A 846 -9.36 -13.28 26.11
C THR A 846 -9.30 -14.26 27.28
N SER A 847 -9.57 -13.78 28.51
CA SER A 847 -9.63 -14.62 29.71
C SER A 847 -10.94 -15.39 29.86
N ALA A 848 -11.96 -15.05 29.06
CA ALA A 848 -13.25 -15.74 29.09
C ALA A 848 -13.10 -17.24 28.80
N VAL A 849 -13.87 -18.06 29.49
CA VAL A 849 -13.87 -19.53 29.36
C VAL A 849 -15.16 -20.01 28.72
N LEU A 850 -15.07 -21.06 27.90
CA LEU A 850 -16.23 -21.72 27.34
C LEU A 850 -16.89 -22.59 28.41
N ALA A 851 -18.12 -22.25 28.79
CA ALA A 851 -18.82 -22.92 29.88
C ALA A 851 -20.34 -22.87 29.71
N HIS A 852 -21.04 -23.76 30.42
CA HIS A 852 -22.47 -23.57 30.69
C HIS A 852 -22.67 -22.35 31.58
N ASP A 853 -23.49 -21.40 31.12
CA ASP A 853 -23.95 -20.28 31.92
C ASP A 853 -25.05 -20.70 32.90
N MET A 854 -25.48 -19.76 33.76
CA MET A 854 -26.52 -20.01 34.77
C MET A 854 -27.89 -20.39 34.17
N THR A 855 -28.08 -20.20 32.86
CA THR A 855 -29.29 -20.61 32.11
C THR A 855 -29.13 -21.95 31.40
N GLY A 856 -27.95 -22.57 31.51
CA GLY A 856 -27.60 -23.83 30.86
C GLY A 856 -27.06 -23.70 29.43
N LYS A 857 -26.97 -22.48 28.87
CA LYS A 857 -26.43 -22.23 27.51
C LYS A 857 -24.91 -22.26 27.53
N VAL A 858 -24.30 -22.72 26.44
CA VAL A 858 -22.84 -22.76 26.33
C VAL A 858 -22.33 -21.49 25.66
N ALA A 859 -21.46 -20.74 26.35
CA ALA A 859 -20.91 -19.49 25.84
C ALA A 859 -19.56 -19.14 26.49
N PHE A 860 -18.80 -18.25 25.85
CA PHE A 860 -17.63 -17.64 26.47
C PHE A 860 -18.05 -16.62 27.54
N ARG A 861 -17.58 -16.81 28.77
CA ARG A 861 -17.90 -15.97 29.93
C ARG A 861 -16.66 -15.74 30.78
N THR A 862 -16.59 -14.59 31.43
CA THR A 862 -15.61 -14.38 32.51
C THR A 862 -15.83 -15.45 33.58
N ALA A 863 -14.76 -16.11 34.02
CA ALA A 863 -14.85 -17.20 34.99
C ALA A 863 -15.46 -16.68 36.31
N LEU A 864 -16.68 -17.13 36.62
CA LEU A 864 -17.44 -16.77 37.83
C LEU A 864 -17.82 -18.05 38.59
N THR A 865 -18.07 -17.92 39.89
CA THR A 865 -18.70 -18.98 40.70
C THR A 865 -20.03 -19.42 40.07
N GLY A 866 -20.14 -20.70 39.69
CA GLY A 866 -21.37 -21.30 39.15
C GLY A 866 -21.37 -21.67 37.65
N THR A 867 -20.28 -21.40 36.91
CA THR A 867 -20.13 -21.87 35.51
C THR A 867 -19.43 -23.22 35.45
N THR A 868 -19.92 -24.15 34.61
CA THR A 868 -19.28 -25.46 34.39
C THR A 868 -18.58 -25.46 33.03
N PRO A 869 -17.24 -25.64 32.96
CA PRO A 869 -16.51 -25.67 31.68
C PRO A 869 -17.10 -26.69 30.72
N ALA A 870 -17.10 -26.36 29.43
CA ALA A 870 -17.66 -27.22 28.40
C ALA A 870 -16.85 -27.16 27.10
N HIS A 871 -16.94 -28.22 26.31
CA HIS A 871 -16.42 -28.27 24.95
C HIS A 871 -17.30 -29.16 24.07
N PHE A 872 -17.12 -29.06 22.77
CA PHE A 872 -17.82 -29.83 21.75
C PHE A 872 -16.87 -30.83 21.10
N GLU A 873 -17.34 -32.06 20.97
CA GLU A 873 -16.68 -33.13 20.23
C GLU A 873 -17.51 -33.52 19.01
N VAL A 874 -16.82 -33.76 17.91
CA VAL A 874 -17.41 -34.33 16.70
C VAL A 874 -17.52 -35.83 16.88
N ILE A 875 -18.73 -36.37 16.75
CA ILE A 875 -19.02 -37.80 16.93
C ILE A 875 -19.56 -38.40 15.63
N GLU A 876 -19.73 -39.73 15.62
CA GLU A 876 -20.39 -40.45 14.52
C GLU A 876 -19.77 -40.10 13.14
N LYS A 877 -18.44 -40.06 13.09
CA LYS A 877 -17.66 -39.77 11.86
C LYS A 877 -18.02 -38.44 11.18
N GLY A 878 -18.39 -37.43 11.96
CA GLY A 878 -18.71 -36.09 11.47
C GLY A 878 -20.19 -35.81 11.29
N GLU A 879 -21.08 -36.74 11.63
CA GLU A 879 -22.53 -36.55 11.47
C GLU A 879 -23.11 -35.63 12.55
N ASN A 880 -22.63 -35.74 13.79
CA ASN A 880 -23.22 -35.05 14.95
C ASN A 880 -22.16 -34.41 15.85
N LEU A 881 -22.59 -33.47 16.69
CA LEU A 881 -21.79 -32.90 17.78
C LEU A 881 -22.33 -33.32 19.14
N LYS A 882 -21.43 -33.47 20.10
CA LYS A 882 -21.75 -33.67 21.51
C LYS A 882 -21.11 -32.58 22.35
N CYS A 883 -21.89 -31.93 23.21
CA CYS A 883 -21.37 -31.05 24.24
C CYS A 883 -20.97 -31.87 25.48
N ILE A 884 -19.77 -31.63 26.01
CA ILE A 884 -19.20 -32.33 27.15
C ILE A 884 -18.91 -31.32 28.26
N ALA A 885 -19.61 -31.47 29.39
CA ALA A 885 -19.31 -30.74 30.61
C ALA A 885 -18.04 -31.32 31.28
N THR A 886 -17.15 -30.44 31.69
CA THR A 886 -15.81 -30.81 32.19
C THR A 886 -15.66 -30.29 33.63
N GLU A 887 -15.90 -31.15 34.61
CA GLU A 887 -15.85 -30.77 36.04
C GLU A 887 -14.41 -30.70 36.60
N ASN A 888 -13.45 -31.40 35.98
CA ASN A 888 -12.07 -31.57 36.49
C ASN A 888 -10.96 -31.23 35.46
N GLY A 889 -11.31 -30.59 34.34
CA GLY A 889 -10.37 -30.27 33.25
C GLY A 889 -10.00 -28.80 33.18
N CYS A 890 -8.88 -28.48 32.53
CA CYS A 890 -8.50 -27.10 32.26
C CYS A 890 -9.55 -26.46 31.33
N PRO A 891 -10.20 -25.36 31.73
CA PRO A 891 -11.22 -24.73 30.90
C PRO A 891 -10.61 -24.19 29.60
N LEU A 892 -11.35 -24.31 28.50
CA LEU A 892 -10.94 -23.73 27.22
C LEU A 892 -11.14 -22.21 27.27
N THR A 893 -10.04 -21.47 27.19
CA THR A 893 -10.06 -20.00 27.17
C THR A 893 -10.34 -19.47 25.77
N LEU A 894 -10.87 -18.27 25.68
CA LEU A 894 -11.10 -17.58 24.41
C LEU A 894 -9.77 -17.38 23.66
N GLU A 895 -8.72 -16.99 24.38
CA GLU A 895 -7.37 -16.90 23.80
C GLU A 895 -6.93 -18.22 23.15
N GLY A 896 -7.05 -19.33 23.89
CA GLY A 896 -6.63 -20.64 23.43
C GLY A 896 -7.40 -21.10 22.20
N GLU A 897 -8.72 -20.90 22.18
CA GLU A 897 -9.55 -21.30 21.06
C GLU A 897 -9.38 -20.43 19.81
N LEU A 898 -9.07 -19.14 19.98
CA LEU A 898 -8.70 -18.26 18.87
C LEU A 898 -7.30 -18.60 18.32
N ASN A 899 -6.32 -18.86 19.20
CA ASN A 899 -4.99 -19.32 18.80
C ASN A 899 -5.07 -20.67 18.06
N LYS A 900 -5.92 -21.58 18.56
CA LYS A 900 -6.19 -22.88 17.93
C LYS A 900 -6.85 -22.71 16.57
N LEU A 901 -7.80 -21.78 16.43
CA LEU A 901 -8.43 -21.46 15.13
C LEU A 901 -7.38 -21.02 14.11
N ALA A 902 -6.50 -20.10 14.48
CA ALA A 902 -5.42 -19.66 13.60
C ALA A 902 -4.47 -20.81 13.22
N ALA A 903 -4.13 -21.67 14.17
CA ALA A 903 -3.33 -22.86 13.93
C ALA A 903 -4.05 -23.87 13.02
N ASN A 904 -5.34 -24.14 13.22
CA ASN A 904 -6.09 -25.11 12.41
C ASN A 904 -6.17 -24.68 10.94
N ILE A 905 -6.45 -23.40 10.64
CA ILE A 905 -6.44 -22.92 9.25
C ILE A 905 -5.05 -23.02 8.64
N SER A 906 -4.02 -22.64 9.40
CA SER A 906 -2.64 -22.62 8.88
C SER A 906 -2.10 -24.04 8.66
N ILE A 907 -2.22 -24.91 9.66
CA ILE A 907 -1.73 -26.30 9.63
C ILE A 907 -2.60 -27.17 8.71
N GLY A 908 -3.87 -26.82 8.49
CA GLY A 908 -4.68 -27.43 7.44
C GLY A 908 -4.01 -27.35 6.06
N ARG A 909 -3.22 -26.30 5.80
CA ARG A 909 -2.42 -26.19 4.57
C ARG A 909 -1.20 -27.12 4.58
N ASN A 910 -0.63 -27.41 5.75
CA ASN A 910 0.44 -28.41 5.89
C ASN A 910 -0.13 -29.82 5.68
N MET A 911 -1.33 -30.10 6.22
CA MET A 911 -2.07 -31.35 5.99
C MET A 911 -2.36 -31.59 4.50
N ALA A 912 -2.60 -30.50 3.76
CA ALA A 912 -2.77 -30.56 2.31
C ALA A 912 -1.46 -30.82 1.53
N GLY A 913 -0.30 -30.69 2.18
CA GLY A 913 1.03 -30.85 1.58
C GLY A 913 1.59 -29.58 0.94
N VAL A 914 1.00 -28.40 1.18
CA VAL A 914 1.39 -27.18 0.45
C VAL A 914 2.29 -26.23 1.23
N HIS A 915 2.45 -26.41 2.55
CA HIS A 915 3.26 -25.55 3.43
C HIS A 915 4.05 -26.35 4.46
N TYR A 916 5.13 -25.75 4.96
CA TYR A 916 5.92 -26.23 6.10
C TYR A 916 5.45 -25.56 7.40
N PHE A 917 5.92 -26.06 8.55
CA PHE A 917 5.57 -25.45 9.85
C PHE A 917 6.11 -24.02 10.01
N SER A 918 7.34 -23.74 9.59
CA SER A 918 7.93 -22.40 9.59
C SER A 918 7.12 -21.41 8.78
N ASP A 919 6.54 -21.86 7.65
CA ASP A 919 5.62 -21.04 6.85
C ASP A 919 4.40 -20.60 7.68
N TYR A 920 3.90 -21.44 8.59
CA TYR A 920 2.86 -21.08 9.57
C TYR A 920 3.41 -20.14 10.66
N TYR A 921 4.45 -20.60 11.36
CA TYR A 921 4.93 -19.99 12.60
C TYR A 921 5.32 -18.52 12.40
N ASP A 922 6.10 -18.22 11.36
CA ASP A 922 6.60 -16.87 11.13
C ASP A 922 5.54 -15.96 10.52
N SER A 923 4.70 -16.50 9.64
CA SER A 923 3.63 -15.74 9.00
C SER A 923 2.57 -15.31 10.00
N LEU A 924 2.23 -16.18 10.95
CA LEU A 924 1.29 -15.88 12.02
C LEU A 924 1.75 -14.64 12.81
N ARG A 925 3.04 -14.60 13.16
CA ARG A 925 3.66 -13.49 13.90
C ARG A 925 3.73 -12.20 13.06
N MET A 926 4.04 -12.32 11.77
CA MET A 926 4.00 -11.16 10.87
C MET A 926 2.57 -10.60 10.74
N GLY A 927 1.56 -11.47 10.64
CA GLY A 927 0.16 -11.07 10.68
C GLY A 927 -0.24 -10.33 11.95
N GLU A 928 0.23 -10.80 13.10
CA GLU A 928 0.06 -10.14 14.40
C GLU A 928 0.68 -8.74 14.40
N GLN A 929 1.92 -8.58 13.93
CA GLN A 929 2.57 -7.26 13.82
C GLN A 929 1.78 -6.27 12.96
N ILE A 930 1.22 -6.74 11.84
CA ILE A 930 0.39 -5.91 10.95
C ILE A 930 -0.88 -5.45 11.66
N ALA A 931 -1.57 -6.35 12.36
CA ALA A 931 -2.77 -6.02 13.11
C ALA A 931 -2.48 -5.03 14.25
N LEU A 932 -1.41 -5.26 15.02
CA LEU A 932 -0.99 -4.33 16.08
C LEU A 932 -0.68 -2.94 15.52
N GLY A 933 0.04 -2.85 14.39
CA GLY A 933 0.35 -1.57 13.76
C GLY A 933 -0.90 -0.81 13.28
N ILE A 934 -1.91 -1.50 12.77
CA ILE A 934 -3.21 -0.89 12.43
C ILE A 934 -3.92 -0.38 13.69
N LEU A 935 -3.96 -1.19 14.75
CA LEU A 935 -4.61 -0.80 16.01
C LEU A 935 -3.94 0.42 16.66
N GLU A 936 -2.62 0.49 16.64
CA GLU A 936 -1.84 1.64 17.11
C GLU A 936 -2.16 2.93 16.32
N GLU A 937 -2.22 2.83 14.99
CA GLU A 937 -2.54 3.98 14.14
C GLU A 937 -4.00 4.43 14.32
N GLN A 938 -4.94 3.48 14.38
CA GLN A 938 -6.35 3.79 14.57
C GLN A 938 -6.64 4.31 15.98
N ALA A 939 -5.86 3.94 16.99
CA ALA A 939 -6.02 4.47 18.36
C ALA A 939 -5.98 6.00 18.39
N LEU A 940 -5.19 6.65 17.52
CA LEU A 940 -5.11 8.11 17.38
C LEU A 940 -6.43 8.76 16.93
N CYS A 941 -7.34 7.98 16.34
CA CYS A 941 -8.64 8.45 15.87
C CYS A 941 -9.69 8.59 16.99
N TYR A 942 -9.37 8.18 18.23
CA TYR A 942 -10.27 8.20 19.40
C TYR A 942 -9.80 9.18 20.48
N PRO A 943 -9.69 10.49 20.20
CA PRO A 943 -8.98 11.41 21.09
C PRO A 943 -9.76 11.85 22.35
N THR A 944 -10.99 11.36 22.54
CA THR A 944 -11.85 11.71 23.69
C THR A 944 -12.08 10.53 24.63
N ASP A 945 -11.85 9.31 24.16
CA ASP A 945 -12.23 8.10 24.85
C ASP A 945 -10.97 7.46 25.43
N GLU A 946 -10.81 7.49 26.75
CA GLU A 946 -9.67 6.89 27.44
C GLU A 946 -9.83 5.36 27.47
N PHE A 947 -8.94 4.64 26.80
CA PHE A 947 -8.86 3.18 26.86
C PHE A 947 -7.42 2.70 26.68
N VAL A 948 -7.10 1.54 27.24
CA VAL A 948 -5.84 0.83 27.00
C VAL A 948 -6.14 -0.66 26.87
N MET A 949 -6.34 -1.14 25.65
CA MET A 949 -6.62 -2.56 25.38
C MET A 949 -5.39 -3.42 25.64
N SER A 950 -5.59 -4.66 26.07
CA SER A 950 -4.51 -5.62 26.33
C SER A 950 -4.58 -6.76 25.33
N VAL A 951 -3.61 -6.82 24.42
CA VAL A 951 -3.57 -7.80 23.33
C VAL A 951 -2.54 -8.89 23.66
N PRO A 952 -2.96 -10.10 24.07
CA PRO A 952 -2.03 -11.21 24.24
C PRO A 952 -1.50 -11.66 22.88
N THR A 953 -0.18 -11.80 22.79
CA THR A 953 0.56 -12.18 21.58
C THR A 953 0.64 -13.70 21.43
N PHE A 954 0.93 -14.19 20.22
CA PHE A 954 1.15 -15.63 20.00
C PHE A 954 2.38 -16.18 20.73
N ASP A 955 3.27 -15.31 21.22
CA ASP A 955 4.43 -15.67 22.05
C ASP A 955 4.14 -15.69 23.56
N GLY A 956 2.91 -15.35 23.97
CA GLY A 956 2.51 -15.29 25.37
C GLY A 956 2.90 -13.98 26.10
N ALA A 957 3.45 -13.00 25.38
CA ALA A 957 3.57 -11.62 25.89
C ALA A 957 2.25 -10.85 25.74
N VAL A 958 2.13 -9.67 26.35
CA VAL A 958 0.94 -8.79 26.23
C VAL A 958 1.38 -7.41 25.74
N VAL A 959 0.76 -6.95 24.65
CA VAL A 959 0.93 -5.58 24.12
C VAL A 959 -0.23 -4.70 24.58
N ARG A 960 0.05 -3.44 24.93
CA ARG A 960 -0.96 -2.48 25.36
C ARG A 960 -1.10 -1.36 24.34
N ILE A 961 -2.32 -1.10 23.88
CA ILE A 961 -2.60 -0.10 22.84
C ILE A 961 -3.69 0.86 23.34
N GLY A 962 -3.48 2.16 23.14
CA GLY A 962 -4.41 3.22 23.55
C GLY A 962 -3.75 4.26 24.46
N GLN A 963 -4.54 5.20 24.97
CA GLN A 963 -4.09 6.28 25.84
C GLN A 963 -5.04 6.40 27.04
N ARG A 964 -4.46 6.66 28.21
CA ARG A 964 -5.14 6.95 29.47
C ARG A 964 -4.64 8.27 30.03
#